data_AF-A0ABD3XTG0-F1
#
_entry.id   AF-A0ABD3XTG0-F1
#
_cell.length_a   1.000
_cell.length_b   1.000
_cell.length_c   1.000
_cell.angle_alpha   90.00
_cell.angle_beta   90.00
_cell.angle_gamma   90.00
#
_symmetry.space_group_name_H-M   'P 1'
#
loop_
_entity.id
_entity.type
_entity.pdbx_description
1 polymer ?
#
loop_
_entity_poly.entity_id
_entity_poly.type
_entity_poly.pdbx_seq_one_letter_code
_entity_poly.pdbx_strand_id
1 'polypeptide(L)'
;MLYLYERFAHHSTTLYSQNQVHVFGNYGDHTDLPSVPIDNRNSLIKPIQDAVRSLKYLEDSSEHFQCSEESSEYSFDSDDVDFEMMKRRKHRKLGQKYLKEIRSYLSDKPTIVHLVDKDFAIDNTVKDTELEKLKRTIFEVASQQPYWGEQIPTRWFLLEQQLIKLRDAGVKVISRSDVEKLNKEGTVQIKENEEMDLFLTYLHETGTIIYFNIEVLRNNIILDPIWLIDALKLLINAHPNLPESPAENESQSDSPTDSVIRQKWRDFKDKGILSPELVDALWTKEKHPQIHANKDHLLRVMEQFNIIAKPRSFSEIGVKEENYFLVPCMLQMDSPKEVIDPEQDPRMVSTPVLCYIFRGKYLPPPIFHRLIAACVSHWPVAKKKDTLDNLIFCGCCVFDIGLFHRLTLHCRNHIIYVRITKMVIDEVKTLDAKLCTRARRFITLNLTKITSCIGPNLQYELRYQTPPPQRVSEDVMVGFSPPIDIWFGYEGHDPDAPITQEHMNHARLCVALVTVFGNALRDILLTYFQVPYQDIYQVILVNKAKLTMGRERLLNQDQGQLVFPDPLGQTTGTVNQFDLSLLFILIRNISTVPAPLRGWGKYPQDQPRDISLGASVERIRFFRNHISGHSPNAEISQQDLGDYWNKFDDVLHDIEAIMGGTVYSQQFENQKRNVISIYEAC
;
A
#
# COMPACT_ATOMS: atom_id res chain seq x y z
N MET A 1 -15.77 5.31 13.93
CA MET A 1 -14.96 5.01 12.72
C MET A 1 -15.74 4.33 11.59
N LEU A 2 -16.42 3.20 11.82
CA LEU A 2 -17.42 2.64 10.87
C LEU A 2 -18.49 3.67 10.48
N TYR A 3 -18.97 4.46 11.45
CA TYR A 3 -19.89 5.58 11.22
C TYR A 3 -19.32 6.69 10.31
N LEU A 4 -18.01 6.92 10.33
CA LEU A 4 -17.32 7.87 9.45
C LEU A 4 -17.25 7.31 8.02
N TYR A 5 -17.04 5.98 7.90
CA TYR A 5 -16.84 5.31 6.63
C TYR A 5 -18.14 4.89 5.93
N GLU A 6 -19.18 4.46 6.64
CA GLU A 6 -20.47 4.09 6.03
C GLU A 6 -21.12 5.27 5.30
N ARG A 7 -21.01 6.50 5.85
CA ARG A 7 -21.39 7.72 5.12
C ARG A 7 -20.45 8.05 3.94
N PHE A 8 -19.16 7.76 4.07
CA PHE A 8 -18.15 7.94 3.01
C PHE A 8 -18.39 7.01 1.80
N ALA A 9 -18.73 5.75 2.07
CA ALA A 9 -18.99 4.74 1.06
C ALA A 9 -20.37 4.97 0.40
N HIS A 10 -21.38 5.39 1.15
CA HIS A 10 -22.69 5.65 0.54
C HIS A 10 -22.66 6.78 -0.49
N HIS A 11 -21.91 7.86 -0.28
CA HIS A 11 -21.81 8.97 -1.25
C HIS A 11 -20.95 8.66 -2.48
N SER A 12 -19.85 7.92 -2.33
CA SER A 12 -19.02 7.50 -3.47
C SER A 12 -19.74 6.44 -4.32
N THR A 13 -20.51 5.53 -3.73
CA THR A 13 -21.33 4.56 -4.49
C THR A 13 -22.51 5.23 -5.21
N THR A 14 -23.03 6.37 -4.70
CA THR A 14 -24.06 7.14 -5.42
C THR A 14 -23.48 7.90 -6.62
N LEU A 15 -22.28 8.47 -6.49
CA LEU A 15 -21.58 9.16 -7.59
C LEU A 15 -21.20 8.21 -8.75
N TYR A 16 -20.83 6.96 -8.48
CA TYR A 16 -20.55 5.97 -9.53
C TYR A 16 -21.79 5.45 -10.27
N SER A 17 -22.99 5.72 -9.74
CA SER A 17 -24.26 5.47 -10.43
C SER A 17 -24.80 6.67 -11.22
N GLN A 18 -24.15 7.84 -11.11
CA GLN A 18 -24.64 9.09 -11.71
C GLN A 18 -24.15 9.37 -13.14
N ASN A 19 -23.30 8.51 -13.73
CA ASN A 19 -22.95 8.64 -15.16
C ASN A 19 -24.01 8.11 -16.15
N GLN A 20 -25.24 7.86 -15.71
CA GLN A 20 -26.44 7.86 -16.55
C GLN A 20 -27.67 8.33 -15.76
N VAL A 21 -27.68 9.59 -15.34
CA VAL A 21 -28.93 10.33 -15.20
C VAL A 21 -28.74 11.66 -15.90
N HIS A 22 -29.01 11.67 -17.21
CA HIS A 22 -29.30 12.92 -17.89
C HIS A 22 -30.48 13.59 -17.16
N VAL A 23 -30.24 14.76 -16.60
CA VAL A 23 -31.31 15.71 -16.29
C VAL A 23 -31.76 16.27 -17.64
N PHE A 24 -32.76 15.65 -18.26
CA PHE A 24 -33.46 16.24 -19.38
C PHE A 24 -34.57 17.14 -18.84
N GLY A 25 -34.31 18.45 -18.84
CA GLY A 25 -35.36 19.45 -18.95
C GLY A 25 -35.89 19.44 -20.39
N ASN A 26 -37.21 19.54 -20.52
CA ASN A 26 -37.98 19.63 -21.77
C ASN A 26 -37.23 20.27 -22.95
N TYR A 27 -37.02 19.53 -24.03
CA TYR A 27 -37.14 20.02 -25.42
C TYR A 27 -37.28 18.84 -26.39
N GLY A 28 -38.38 18.84 -27.17
CA GLY A 28 -38.47 18.42 -28.57
C GLY A 28 -38.21 16.97 -28.96
N ASP A 29 -39.18 16.39 -29.68
CA ASP A 29 -39.07 15.21 -30.52
C ASP A 29 -37.71 15.06 -31.24
N HIS A 30 -37.13 13.86 -31.24
CA HIS A 30 -36.78 13.10 -32.46
C HIS A 30 -36.04 11.77 -32.14
N THR A 31 -36.60 10.73 -32.75
CA THR A 31 -36.19 9.35 -33.07
C THR A 31 -34.71 8.90 -33.15
N ASP A 32 -34.51 7.65 -32.69
CA ASP A 32 -33.74 6.52 -33.26
C ASP A 32 -32.26 6.18 -32.91
N LEU A 33 -32.10 4.91 -32.45
CA LEU A 33 -30.96 3.93 -32.52
C LEU A 33 -29.81 3.98 -31.47
N PRO A 34 -29.03 2.89 -31.25
CA PRO A 34 -29.42 1.48 -31.01
C PRO A 34 -28.77 0.87 -29.73
N SER A 35 -29.38 -0.20 -29.22
CA SER A 35 -28.99 -0.96 -28.02
C SER A 35 -27.76 -1.88 -28.20
N VAL A 36 -26.85 -1.90 -27.21
CA VAL A 36 -25.74 -2.87 -27.04
C VAL A 36 -25.72 -3.36 -25.57
N PRO A 37 -25.43 -4.66 -25.29
CA PRO A 37 -25.96 -5.34 -24.12
C PRO A 37 -25.15 -5.11 -22.83
N ILE A 38 -25.87 -4.85 -21.75
CA ILE A 38 -25.36 -4.67 -20.39
C ILE A 38 -25.20 -6.05 -19.74
N ASP A 39 -23.97 -6.50 -19.56
CA ASP A 39 -23.70 -7.74 -18.82
C ASP A 39 -23.12 -7.44 -17.41
N ASN A 40 -23.84 -7.97 -16.41
CA ASN A 40 -23.43 -8.25 -15.02
C ASN A 40 -22.98 -7.13 -14.05
N ARG A 41 -23.71 -6.00 -13.97
CA ARG A 41 -23.61 -5.03 -12.85
C ARG A 41 -24.76 -5.05 -11.81
N ASN A 42 -25.73 -5.97 -11.92
CA ASN A 42 -27.08 -5.71 -11.40
C ASN A 42 -27.60 -6.57 -10.21
N SER A 43 -26.80 -7.37 -9.49
CA SER A 43 -27.39 -8.25 -8.48
C SER A 43 -27.72 -7.60 -7.12
N LEU A 44 -27.03 -6.52 -6.72
CA LEU A 44 -27.25 -5.83 -5.43
C LEU A 44 -28.06 -4.54 -5.55
N ILE A 45 -27.98 -3.89 -6.71
CA ILE A 45 -28.47 -2.52 -6.90
C ILE A 45 -29.86 -2.49 -7.53
N LYS A 46 -30.17 -3.45 -8.41
CA LYS A 46 -31.42 -3.48 -9.17
C LYS A 46 -32.68 -3.59 -8.27
N PRO A 47 -32.73 -4.44 -7.22
CA PRO A 47 -33.91 -4.51 -6.35
C PRO A 47 -34.13 -3.22 -5.55
N ILE A 48 -33.06 -2.57 -5.12
CA ILE A 48 -33.11 -1.32 -4.34
C ILE A 48 -33.45 -0.14 -5.26
N GLN A 49 -32.90 -0.09 -6.47
CA GLN A 49 -33.21 0.94 -7.47
C GLN A 49 -34.63 0.78 -8.03
N ASP A 50 -35.11 -0.44 -8.22
CA ASP A 50 -36.49 -0.70 -8.65
C ASP A 50 -37.47 -0.35 -7.53
N ALA A 51 -37.12 -0.60 -6.26
CA ALA A 51 -37.90 -0.14 -5.10
C ALA A 51 -37.92 1.39 -4.97
N VAL A 52 -36.78 2.07 -5.16
CA VAL A 52 -36.66 3.54 -5.11
C VAL A 52 -37.34 4.21 -6.32
N ARG A 53 -37.24 3.66 -7.53
CA ARG A 53 -37.97 4.15 -8.72
C ARG A 53 -39.48 3.97 -8.57
N SER A 54 -39.92 2.87 -7.96
CA SER A 54 -41.33 2.63 -7.67
C SER A 54 -41.88 3.61 -6.61
N LEU A 55 -41.03 4.08 -5.69
CA LEU A 55 -41.38 5.13 -4.73
C LEU A 55 -41.47 6.51 -5.40
N LYS A 56 -40.55 6.84 -6.32
CA LYS A 56 -40.55 8.11 -7.06
C LYS A 56 -41.74 8.29 -8.01
N TYR A 57 -42.14 7.21 -8.70
CA TYR A 57 -43.34 7.22 -9.55
C TYR A 57 -44.62 7.56 -8.77
N LEU A 58 -44.66 7.30 -7.46
CA LEU A 58 -45.80 7.62 -6.58
C LEU A 58 -45.73 9.05 -6.01
N GLU A 59 -44.54 9.61 -5.81
CA GLU A 59 -44.35 11.03 -5.43
C GLU A 59 -44.78 11.97 -6.58
N ASP A 60 -44.35 11.69 -7.82
CA ASP A 60 -44.73 12.47 -9.02
C ASP A 60 -46.23 12.35 -9.34
N SER A 61 -46.90 11.29 -8.86
CA SER A 61 -48.36 11.13 -8.96
C SER A 61 -49.14 11.87 -7.86
N SER A 62 -48.45 12.43 -6.85
CA SER A 62 -49.05 13.07 -5.68
C SER A 62 -48.80 14.57 -5.57
N GLU A 63 -47.86 15.12 -6.34
CA GLU A 63 -47.58 16.56 -6.39
C GLU A 63 -48.56 17.30 -7.31
N HIS A 64 -49.82 17.40 -6.91
CA HIS A 64 -50.73 18.44 -7.41
C HIS A 64 -51.62 18.98 -6.28
N PHE A 65 -51.07 19.24 -5.10
CA PHE A 65 -51.70 20.15 -4.12
C PHE A 65 -50.64 20.83 -3.26
N GLN A 66 -50.31 22.09 -3.60
CA GLN A 66 -49.65 23.01 -2.66
C GLN A 66 -50.65 23.35 -1.56
N CYS A 67 -50.35 22.99 -0.31
CA CYS A 67 -51.11 23.44 0.84
C CYS A 67 -50.30 24.54 1.56
N SER A 68 -50.71 25.79 1.35
CA SER A 68 -50.37 26.93 2.19
C SER A 68 -51.01 26.76 3.56
N GLU A 69 -50.24 27.01 4.62
CA GLU A 69 -50.73 27.08 5.99
C GLU A 69 -51.70 28.25 6.16
N GLU A 70 -53.00 27.99 6.10
CA GLU A 70 -54.00 28.82 6.77
C GLU A 70 -54.92 27.92 7.59
N SER A 71 -54.94 28.19 8.89
CA SER A 71 -55.80 27.58 9.89
C SER A 71 -57.28 27.78 9.53
N SER A 72 -57.94 26.71 9.09
CA SER A 72 -59.39 26.60 9.15
C SER A 72 -59.77 25.16 9.53
N GLU A 73 -60.63 25.03 10.54
CA GLU A 73 -61.23 23.76 10.95
C GLU A 73 -62.11 23.23 9.81
N TYR A 74 -61.57 22.34 8.99
CA TYR A 74 -62.33 21.58 8.00
C TYR A 74 -62.67 20.21 8.59
N SER A 75 -63.96 19.90 8.72
CA SER A 75 -64.44 18.59 9.14
C SER A 75 -64.15 17.57 8.04
N PHE A 76 -63.26 16.62 8.30
CA PHE A 76 -62.95 15.51 7.39
C PHE A 76 -64.13 14.52 7.37
N ASP A 77 -64.71 14.27 6.19
CA ASP A 77 -65.74 13.24 6.00
C ASP A 77 -65.17 11.83 6.25
N SER A 78 -66.02 10.90 6.72
CA SER A 78 -65.60 9.55 7.14
C SER A 78 -64.95 8.73 6.04
N ASP A 79 -65.32 8.99 4.78
CA ASP A 79 -64.88 8.22 3.62
C ASP A 79 -63.42 8.55 3.22
N ASP A 80 -62.96 9.79 3.45
CA ASP A 80 -61.57 10.20 3.18
C ASP A 80 -60.59 9.65 4.24
N VAL A 81 -61.06 9.51 5.50
CA VAL A 81 -60.29 8.85 6.56
C VAL A 81 -60.08 7.37 6.24
N ASP A 82 -61.10 6.71 5.69
CA ASP A 82 -61.03 5.30 5.29
C ASP A 82 -60.13 5.07 4.07
N PHE A 83 -60.13 5.98 3.10
CA PHE A 83 -59.22 5.93 1.95
C PHE A 83 -57.75 6.07 2.37
N GLU A 84 -57.45 7.05 3.24
CA GLU A 84 -56.08 7.27 3.71
C GLU A 84 -55.61 6.14 4.65
N MET A 85 -56.51 5.59 5.48
CA MET A 85 -56.24 4.35 6.22
C MET A 85 -55.95 3.16 5.28
N MET A 86 -56.68 3.02 4.18
CA MET A 86 -56.47 1.94 3.23
C MET A 86 -55.13 2.09 2.50
N LYS A 87 -54.75 3.31 2.10
CA LYS A 87 -53.44 3.64 1.51
C LYS A 87 -52.29 3.30 2.47
N ARG A 88 -52.39 3.71 3.73
CA ARG A 88 -51.41 3.37 4.79
C ARG A 88 -51.29 1.86 5.01
N ARG A 89 -52.41 1.13 5.04
CA ARG A 89 -52.40 -0.35 5.13
C ARG A 89 -51.69 -0.99 3.93
N LYS A 90 -51.87 -0.47 2.72
CA LYS A 90 -51.16 -0.94 1.51
C LYS A 90 -49.65 -0.68 1.62
N HIS A 91 -49.24 0.54 1.99
CA HIS A 91 -47.82 0.87 2.17
C HIS A 91 -47.15 0.01 3.25
N ARG A 92 -47.83 -0.23 4.38
CA ARG A 92 -47.31 -1.08 5.46
C ARG A 92 -47.13 -2.53 5.01
N LYS A 93 -48.09 -3.09 4.27
CA LYS A 93 -47.96 -4.43 3.65
C LYS A 93 -46.80 -4.49 2.66
N LEU A 94 -46.60 -3.43 1.88
CA LEU A 94 -45.49 -3.34 0.93
C LEU A 94 -44.13 -3.25 1.64
N GLY A 95 -44.02 -2.44 2.70
CA GLY A 95 -42.83 -2.36 3.53
C GLY A 95 -42.47 -3.71 4.19
N GLN A 96 -43.46 -4.43 4.70
CA GLN A 96 -43.26 -5.79 5.23
C GLN A 96 -42.80 -6.78 4.16
N LYS A 97 -43.32 -6.67 2.93
CA LYS A 97 -42.85 -7.46 1.80
C LYS A 97 -41.37 -7.19 1.51
N TYR A 98 -40.95 -5.92 1.45
CA TYR A 98 -39.55 -5.55 1.25
C TYR A 98 -38.63 -6.06 2.37
N LEU A 99 -39.05 -5.93 3.63
CA LEU A 99 -38.28 -6.43 4.78
C LEU A 99 -38.07 -7.96 4.69
N LYS A 100 -39.11 -8.70 4.29
CA LYS A 100 -39.02 -10.15 4.06
C LYS A 100 -38.06 -10.50 2.92
N GLU A 101 -38.09 -9.74 1.82
CA GLU A 101 -37.15 -9.93 0.70
C GLU A 101 -35.71 -9.64 1.11
N ILE A 102 -35.47 -8.54 1.84
CA ILE A 102 -34.16 -8.18 2.39
C ILE A 102 -33.65 -9.29 3.33
N ARG A 103 -34.48 -9.79 4.24
CA ARG A 103 -34.09 -10.90 5.12
C ARG A 103 -33.78 -12.17 4.36
N SER A 104 -34.61 -12.54 3.40
CA SER A 104 -34.37 -13.71 2.56
C SER A 104 -33.02 -13.58 1.85
N TYR A 105 -32.67 -12.39 1.37
CA TYR A 105 -31.40 -12.10 0.74
C TYR A 105 -30.20 -12.15 1.71
N LEU A 106 -30.39 -11.73 2.97
CA LEU A 106 -29.33 -11.71 3.98
C LEU A 106 -29.15 -13.05 4.69
N SER A 107 -30.12 -13.97 4.59
CA SER A 107 -30.13 -15.25 5.31
C SER A 107 -28.93 -16.17 5.02
N ASP A 108 -28.33 -16.06 3.83
CA ASP A 108 -27.13 -16.82 3.43
C ASP A 108 -25.82 -16.02 3.60
N LYS A 109 -25.89 -14.80 4.15
CA LYS A 109 -24.75 -13.90 4.34
C LYS A 109 -24.25 -13.93 5.78
N PRO A 110 -22.94 -13.80 6.04
CA PRO A 110 -22.38 -13.66 7.38
C PRO A 110 -22.89 -12.43 8.11
N THR A 111 -23.41 -11.43 7.40
CA THR A 111 -24.05 -10.27 8.01
C THR A 111 -25.31 -10.64 8.80
N ILE A 112 -25.88 -11.84 8.59
CA ILE A 112 -27.03 -12.34 9.36
C ILE A 112 -26.78 -12.35 10.87
N VAL A 113 -25.54 -12.57 11.31
CA VAL A 113 -25.18 -12.57 12.74
C VAL A 113 -25.23 -11.19 13.38
N HIS A 114 -25.23 -10.14 12.56
CA HIS A 114 -25.36 -8.75 12.99
C HIS A 114 -26.80 -8.23 12.88
N LEU A 115 -27.71 -9.01 12.29
CA LEU A 115 -29.11 -8.64 12.16
C LEU A 115 -29.88 -9.03 13.41
N VAL A 116 -30.59 -8.06 13.97
CA VAL A 116 -31.57 -8.32 15.02
C VAL A 116 -32.77 -9.02 14.37
N ASP A 117 -33.23 -10.12 14.96
CA ASP A 117 -34.37 -10.90 14.44
C ASP A 117 -35.74 -10.21 14.69
N LYS A 118 -35.84 -8.90 14.42
CA LYS A 118 -37.07 -8.10 14.46
C LYS A 118 -37.14 -7.09 13.31
N ASP A 119 -38.31 -6.95 12.71
CA ASP A 119 -38.57 -6.05 11.58
C ASP A 119 -39.51 -4.91 12.01
N PHE A 120 -39.19 -3.68 11.61
CA PHE A 120 -39.98 -2.50 11.94
C PHE A 120 -40.33 -1.73 10.66
N ALA A 121 -41.61 -1.68 10.32
CA ALA A 121 -42.12 -0.84 9.25
C ALA A 121 -42.72 0.42 9.88
N ILE A 122 -41.95 1.51 9.87
CA ILE A 122 -42.28 2.77 10.55
C ILE A 122 -42.85 3.76 9.54
N ASP A 123 -44.00 4.34 9.88
CA ASP A 123 -44.60 5.45 9.14
C ASP A 123 -44.25 6.80 9.79
N ASN A 124 -43.41 7.60 9.13
CA ASN A 124 -42.97 8.91 9.62
C ASN A 124 -44.04 10.01 9.48
N THR A 125 -45.16 9.74 8.80
CA THR A 125 -46.26 10.72 8.64
C THR A 125 -47.21 10.75 9.84
N VAL A 126 -47.10 9.78 10.73
CA VAL A 126 -47.97 9.62 11.91
C VAL A 126 -47.15 9.30 13.14
N LYS A 127 -47.78 9.44 14.30
CA LYS A 127 -47.21 8.95 15.57
C LYS A 127 -47.33 7.43 15.64
N ASP A 128 -46.45 6.73 14.92
CA ASP A 128 -46.49 5.28 14.80
C ASP A 128 -45.99 4.58 16.07
N THR A 129 -46.80 3.66 16.59
CA THR A 129 -46.43 2.80 17.74
C THR A 129 -45.24 1.88 17.44
N GLU A 130 -44.96 1.58 16.17
CA GLU A 130 -43.77 0.80 15.78
C GLU A 130 -42.46 1.52 16.13
N LEU A 131 -42.45 2.86 16.15
CA LEU A 131 -41.27 3.62 16.56
C LEU A 131 -40.90 3.33 18.03
N GLU A 132 -41.90 3.23 18.91
CA GLU A 132 -41.66 2.88 20.32
C GLU A 132 -41.19 1.43 20.46
N LYS A 133 -41.66 0.52 19.60
CA LYS A 133 -41.15 -0.86 19.56
C LYS A 133 -39.70 -0.92 19.08
N LEU A 134 -39.32 -0.09 18.10
CA LEU A 134 -37.94 0.05 17.65
C LEU A 134 -37.06 0.55 18.80
N LYS A 135 -37.46 1.64 19.47
CA LYS A 135 -36.71 2.21 20.62
C LYS A 135 -36.49 1.17 21.73
N ARG A 136 -37.54 0.42 22.11
CA ARG A 136 -37.44 -0.65 23.10
C ARG A 136 -36.46 -1.75 22.65
N THR A 137 -36.54 -2.14 21.39
CA THR A 137 -35.64 -3.15 20.83
C THR A 137 -34.18 -2.68 20.82
N ILE A 138 -33.92 -1.42 20.47
CA ILE A 138 -32.58 -0.84 20.55
C ILE A 138 -32.04 -0.94 21.99
N PHE A 139 -32.86 -0.59 22.98
CA PHE A 139 -32.48 -0.71 24.40
C PHE A 139 -32.23 -2.16 24.83
N GLU A 140 -33.10 -3.10 24.42
CA GLU A 140 -32.93 -4.54 24.68
C GLU A 140 -31.60 -5.04 24.09
N VAL A 141 -31.29 -4.69 22.84
CA VAL A 141 -30.05 -5.11 22.17
C VAL A 141 -28.82 -4.46 22.80
N ALA A 142 -28.90 -3.18 23.16
CA ALA A 142 -27.81 -2.47 23.83
C ALA A 142 -27.51 -3.07 25.22
N SER A 143 -28.53 -3.44 25.98
CA SER A 143 -28.37 -4.04 27.31
C SER A 143 -27.85 -5.47 27.30
N GLN A 144 -27.88 -6.15 26.15
CA GLN A 144 -27.28 -7.48 25.95
C GLN A 144 -25.80 -7.43 25.57
N GLN A 145 -25.23 -6.25 25.34
CA GLN A 145 -23.82 -6.15 24.97
C GLN A 145 -22.92 -6.58 26.14
N PRO A 146 -21.80 -7.29 25.91
CA PRO A 146 -20.95 -7.82 26.99
C PRO A 146 -20.41 -6.75 27.93
N TYR A 147 -20.16 -5.55 27.40
CA TYR A 147 -19.63 -4.40 28.13
C TYR A 147 -20.71 -3.60 28.87
N TRP A 148 -21.99 -3.96 28.74
CA TRP A 148 -23.06 -3.27 29.44
C TRP A 148 -22.97 -3.52 30.96
N GLY A 149 -22.88 -2.45 31.74
CA GLY A 149 -22.74 -2.52 33.19
C GLY A 149 -21.29 -2.67 33.69
N GLU A 150 -20.30 -2.68 32.79
CA GLU A 150 -18.89 -2.57 33.17
C GLU A 150 -18.65 -1.29 33.99
N GLN A 151 -17.88 -1.43 35.07
CA GLN A 151 -17.61 -0.33 35.98
C GLN A 151 -16.44 0.50 35.44
N ILE A 152 -16.69 1.78 35.18
CA ILE A 152 -15.65 2.75 34.82
C ILE A 152 -15.19 3.54 36.05
N PRO A 153 -13.90 3.88 36.15
CA PRO A 153 -13.41 4.72 37.24
C PRO A 153 -14.12 6.08 37.29
N THR A 154 -14.57 6.51 38.46
CA THR A 154 -15.27 7.80 38.63
C THR A 154 -14.45 9.00 38.13
N ARG A 155 -13.12 8.95 38.29
CA ARG A 155 -12.19 9.96 37.76
C ARG A 155 -12.24 10.09 36.24
N TRP A 156 -12.38 8.98 35.51
CA TRP A 156 -12.50 8.99 34.05
C TRP A 156 -13.82 9.64 33.64
N PHE A 157 -14.93 9.24 34.28
CA PHE A 157 -16.24 9.82 34.02
C PHE A 157 -16.26 11.34 34.27
N LEU A 158 -15.71 11.80 35.41
CA LEU A 158 -15.69 13.23 35.74
C LEU A 158 -14.87 14.05 34.73
N LEU A 159 -13.71 13.54 34.31
CA LEU A 159 -12.87 14.21 33.31
C LEU A 159 -13.54 14.17 31.93
N GLU A 160 -14.14 13.05 31.53
CA GLU A 160 -14.92 12.93 30.29
C GLU A 160 -16.05 13.98 30.26
N GLN A 161 -16.79 14.17 31.35
CA GLN A 161 -17.83 15.20 31.44
C GLN A 161 -17.29 16.62 31.25
N GLN A 162 -16.07 16.91 31.71
CA GLN A 162 -15.43 18.20 31.47
C GLN A 162 -15.06 18.37 29.98
N LEU A 163 -14.51 17.33 29.34
CA LEU A 163 -14.21 17.34 27.91
C LEU A 163 -15.47 17.51 27.06
N ILE A 164 -16.57 16.85 27.43
CA ILE A 164 -17.88 17.01 26.79
C ILE A 164 -18.38 18.45 26.89
N LYS A 165 -18.29 19.08 28.08
CA LYS A 165 -18.68 20.49 28.24
C LYS A 165 -17.88 21.43 27.35
N LEU A 166 -16.57 21.19 27.17
CA LEU A 166 -15.74 21.98 26.26
C LEU A 166 -16.14 21.77 24.79
N ARG A 167 -16.41 20.52 24.41
CA ARG A 167 -16.93 20.19 23.07
C ARG A 167 -18.24 20.93 22.80
N ASP A 168 -19.17 20.88 23.75
CA ASP A 168 -20.48 21.51 23.65
C ASP A 168 -20.38 23.05 23.66
N ALA A 169 -19.33 23.61 24.28
CA ALA A 169 -18.97 25.03 24.19
C ALA A 169 -18.28 25.41 22.85
N GLY A 170 -18.12 24.47 21.92
CA GLY A 170 -17.59 24.70 20.58
C GLY A 170 -16.08 24.47 20.42
N VAL A 171 -15.39 23.95 21.44
CA VAL A 171 -13.97 23.57 21.34
C VAL A 171 -13.84 22.28 20.53
N LYS A 172 -13.08 22.34 19.43
CA LYS A 172 -12.93 21.19 18.51
C LYS A 172 -11.69 20.36 18.79
N VAL A 173 -10.59 21.01 19.14
CA VAL A 173 -9.29 20.38 19.41
C VAL A 173 -8.75 20.93 20.73
N ILE A 174 -8.18 20.06 21.54
CA ILE A 174 -7.52 20.42 22.80
C ILE A 174 -6.12 19.81 22.84
N SER A 175 -5.19 20.49 23.51
CA SER A 175 -3.85 19.92 23.72
C SER A 175 -3.85 18.93 24.88
N ARG A 176 -2.96 17.93 24.85
CA ARG A 176 -2.75 17.00 25.97
C ARG A 176 -2.41 17.74 27.27
N SER A 177 -1.61 18.81 27.18
CA SER A 177 -1.28 19.64 28.34
C SER A 177 -2.52 20.30 28.94
N ASP A 178 -3.48 20.73 28.12
CA ASP A 178 -4.72 21.32 28.64
C ASP A 178 -5.64 20.27 29.25
N VAL A 179 -5.67 19.03 28.73
CA VAL A 179 -6.34 17.90 29.40
C VAL A 179 -5.71 17.62 30.76
N GLU A 180 -4.38 17.66 30.87
CA GLU A 180 -3.68 17.50 32.15
C GLU A 180 -3.97 18.65 33.13
N LYS A 181 -4.14 19.88 32.65
CA LYS A 181 -4.58 21.02 33.48
C LYS A 181 -6.00 20.81 33.99
N LEU A 182 -6.94 20.43 33.12
CA LEU A 182 -8.33 20.12 33.51
C LEU A 182 -8.38 19.00 34.55
N ASN A 183 -7.57 17.96 34.36
CA ASN A 183 -7.44 16.87 35.31
C ASN A 183 -6.90 17.34 36.68
N LYS A 184 -5.96 18.30 36.71
CA LYS A 184 -5.45 18.90 37.97
C LYS A 184 -6.47 19.81 38.66
N GLU A 185 -7.33 20.47 37.90
CA GLU A 185 -8.42 21.31 38.44
C GLU A 185 -9.61 20.47 38.92
N GLY A 186 -9.70 19.22 38.48
CA GLY A 186 -10.73 18.27 38.88
C GLY A 186 -10.65 17.86 40.36
N THR A 187 -11.81 17.49 40.92
CA THR A 187 -11.93 17.00 42.31
C THR A 187 -11.26 15.63 42.51
N VAL A 188 -11.21 14.79 41.47
CA VAL A 188 -10.55 13.48 41.48
C VAL A 188 -9.68 13.38 40.23
N GLN A 189 -8.38 13.14 40.44
CA GLN A 189 -7.36 13.26 39.40
C GLN A 189 -6.84 11.88 38.96
N ILE A 190 -6.54 11.76 37.67
CA ILE A 190 -5.68 10.72 37.12
C ILE A 190 -4.23 11.11 37.44
N LYS A 191 -3.49 10.26 38.17
CA LYS A 191 -2.14 10.59 38.66
C LYS A 191 -1.03 10.08 37.75
N GLU A 192 -1.26 8.93 37.13
CA GLU A 192 -0.26 8.22 36.33
C GLU A 192 -0.44 8.58 34.85
N ASN A 193 0.66 8.85 34.15
CA ASN A 193 0.62 9.16 32.73
C ASN A 193 0.11 7.97 31.89
N GLU A 194 0.47 6.75 32.29
CA GLU A 194 0.00 5.52 31.64
C GLU A 194 -1.52 5.36 31.76
N GLU A 195 -2.09 5.71 32.91
CA GLU A 195 -3.55 5.73 33.11
C GLU A 195 -4.22 6.81 32.26
N MET A 196 -3.60 7.99 32.10
CA MET A 196 -4.10 9.04 31.22
C MET A 196 -4.13 8.58 29.75
N ASP A 197 -3.06 7.89 29.31
CA ASP A 197 -3.01 7.31 27.97
C ASP A 197 -4.08 6.25 27.76
N LEU A 198 -4.32 5.40 28.77
CA LEU A 198 -5.38 4.41 28.72
C LEU A 198 -6.77 5.06 28.67
N PHE A 199 -7.00 6.10 29.47
CA PHE A 199 -8.26 6.87 29.46
C PHE A 199 -8.55 7.50 28.10
N LEU A 200 -7.57 8.19 27.50
CA LEU A 200 -7.73 8.80 26.18
C LEU A 200 -7.91 7.75 25.08
N THR A 201 -7.23 6.61 25.19
CA THR A 201 -7.40 5.48 24.26
C THR A 201 -8.79 4.89 24.38
N TYR A 202 -9.30 4.71 25.60
CA TYR A 202 -10.67 4.27 25.85
C TYR A 202 -11.70 5.20 25.18
N LEU A 203 -11.57 6.52 25.37
CA LEU A 203 -12.47 7.49 24.72
C LEU A 203 -12.34 7.50 23.19
N HIS A 204 -11.18 7.15 22.65
CA HIS A 204 -10.98 6.99 21.21
C HIS A 204 -11.70 5.76 20.67
N GLU A 205 -11.59 4.63 21.38
CA GLU A 205 -12.21 3.36 21.00
C GLU A 205 -13.73 3.40 21.08
N THR A 206 -14.29 4.11 22.07
CA THR A 206 -15.74 4.37 22.16
C THR A 206 -16.23 5.39 21.12
N GLY A 207 -15.30 6.12 20.48
CA GLY A 207 -15.61 7.16 19.50
C GLY A 207 -16.11 8.47 20.10
N THR A 208 -15.90 8.70 21.41
CA THR A 208 -16.17 9.99 22.05
C THR A 208 -15.22 11.08 21.55
N ILE A 209 -13.94 10.74 21.35
CA ILE A 209 -12.87 11.62 20.85
C ILE A 209 -12.05 10.94 19.75
N ILE A 210 -11.16 11.67 19.09
CA ILE A 210 -10.09 11.08 18.27
C ILE A 210 -8.73 11.37 18.90
N TYR A 211 -8.03 10.30 19.27
CA TYR A 211 -6.72 10.35 19.90
C TYR A 211 -5.82 9.25 19.32
N PHE A 212 -4.56 9.59 19.07
CA PHE A 212 -3.53 8.63 18.68
C PHE A 212 -2.32 8.80 19.58
N ASN A 213 -1.95 7.74 20.30
CA ASN A 213 -0.74 7.71 21.13
C ASN A 213 0.52 7.49 20.26
N ILE A 214 0.80 8.43 19.37
CA ILE A 214 1.96 8.45 18.47
C ILE A 214 2.62 9.80 18.62
N GLU A 215 3.95 9.87 18.62
CA GLU A 215 4.74 11.07 18.91
C GLU A 215 4.26 12.36 18.21
N VAL A 216 3.87 12.24 16.94
CA VAL A 216 3.45 13.37 16.10
C VAL A 216 2.01 13.84 16.38
N LEU A 217 1.16 12.98 16.96
CA LEU A 217 -0.28 13.24 17.16
C LEU A 217 -0.73 13.25 18.62
N ARG A 218 0.06 12.69 19.54
CA ARG A 218 -0.27 12.57 20.97
C ARG A 218 -0.61 13.89 21.66
N ASN A 219 -0.13 15.01 21.12
CA ASN A 219 -0.31 16.33 21.72
C ASN A 219 -1.65 16.98 21.38
N ASN A 220 -2.29 16.64 20.25
CA ASN A 220 -3.52 17.29 19.80
C ASN A 220 -4.63 16.24 19.76
N ILE A 221 -5.72 16.52 20.48
CA ILE A 221 -6.86 15.61 20.66
C ILE A 221 -8.08 16.26 20.04
N ILE A 222 -8.73 15.58 19.09
CA ILE A 222 -9.98 16.07 18.50
C ILE A 222 -11.14 15.65 19.42
N LEU A 223 -11.81 16.64 20.03
CA LEU A 223 -12.94 16.43 20.92
C LEU A 223 -14.25 16.17 20.18
N ASP A 224 -14.34 16.62 18.92
CA ASP A 224 -15.54 16.51 18.10
C ASP A 224 -15.27 15.65 16.85
N PRO A 225 -15.55 14.33 16.91
CA PRO A 225 -15.43 13.44 15.76
C PRO A 225 -16.35 13.82 14.59
N ILE A 226 -17.49 14.49 14.84
CA ILE A 226 -18.42 14.92 13.79
C ILE A 226 -17.78 16.07 13.00
N TRP A 227 -17.12 17.00 13.69
CA TRP A 227 -16.37 18.08 13.04
C TRP A 227 -15.27 17.56 12.10
N LEU A 228 -14.58 16.46 12.45
CA LEU A 228 -13.65 15.78 11.53
C LEU A 228 -14.38 15.26 10.27
N ILE A 229 -15.60 14.71 10.41
CA ILE A 229 -16.42 14.31 9.25
C ILE A 229 -16.72 15.51 8.38
N ASP A 230 -17.10 16.63 8.98
CA ASP A 230 -17.48 17.82 8.23
C ASP A 230 -16.29 18.38 7.43
N ALA A 231 -15.08 18.37 8.02
CA ALA A 231 -13.86 18.70 7.29
C ALA A 231 -13.62 17.77 6.08
N LEU A 232 -13.88 16.47 6.23
CA LEU A 232 -13.76 15.50 5.14
C LEU A 232 -14.84 15.68 4.06
N LYS A 233 -16.08 15.95 4.46
CA LYS A 233 -17.17 16.23 3.53
C LYS A 233 -16.84 17.43 2.66
N LEU A 234 -16.21 18.46 3.23
CA LEU A 234 -15.77 19.63 2.46
C LEU A 234 -14.73 19.25 1.40
N LEU A 235 -13.88 18.24 1.63
CA LEU A 235 -12.93 17.80 0.60
C LEU A 235 -13.62 17.06 -0.55
N ILE A 236 -14.66 16.26 -0.26
CA ILE A 236 -15.30 15.38 -1.25
C ILE A 236 -16.44 16.08 -2.00
N ASN A 237 -17.25 16.84 -1.27
CA ASN A 237 -18.46 17.48 -1.78
C ASN A 237 -18.21 18.88 -2.36
N ALA A 238 -16.98 19.40 -2.29
CA ALA A 238 -16.68 20.70 -2.83
C ALA A 238 -16.61 20.67 -4.35
N HIS A 239 -17.74 20.47 -5.02
CA HIS A 239 -17.86 21.07 -6.35
C HIS A 239 -17.61 22.57 -6.12
N PRO A 240 -16.47 23.14 -6.57
CA PRO A 240 -16.36 24.58 -6.53
C PRO A 240 -17.51 25.08 -7.39
N ASN A 241 -18.28 26.08 -6.96
CA ASN A 241 -19.37 26.69 -7.74
C ASN A 241 -18.80 27.39 -9.00
N LEU A 242 -18.12 26.62 -9.84
CA LEU A 242 -17.45 27.02 -11.04
C LEU A 242 -18.23 26.33 -12.15
N PRO A 243 -18.94 27.08 -12.99
CA PRO A 243 -19.79 26.51 -14.03
C PRO A 243 -18.95 25.54 -14.89
N GLU A 244 -19.49 24.33 -15.10
CA GLU A 244 -18.81 23.25 -15.82
C GLU A 244 -18.59 23.56 -17.33
N SER A 245 -19.10 24.70 -17.82
CA SER A 245 -18.87 25.22 -19.17
C SER A 245 -18.38 26.66 -19.07
N PRO A 246 -17.45 27.11 -19.95
CA PRO A 246 -17.38 28.54 -20.24
C PRO A 246 -18.75 28.91 -20.81
N ALA A 247 -19.54 29.68 -20.07
CA ALA A 247 -20.68 30.34 -20.66
C ALA A 247 -20.12 31.25 -21.75
N GLU A 248 -20.57 31.08 -22.99
CA GLU A 248 -20.09 31.85 -24.15
C GLU A 248 -20.31 33.37 -24.03
N ASN A 249 -20.86 33.85 -22.91
CA ASN A 249 -21.20 35.24 -22.69
C ASN A 249 -20.88 35.71 -21.26
N GLU A 250 -19.66 35.55 -20.75
CA GLU A 250 -19.16 36.40 -19.67
C GLU A 250 -17.76 36.92 -19.97
N SER A 251 -17.75 38.09 -20.59
CA SER A 251 -16.58 38.95 -20.67
C SER A 251 -16.19 39.41 -19.26
N GLN A 252 -14.93 39.18 -18.88
CA GLN A 252 -14.20 39.77 -17.75
C GLN A 252 -14.48 39.21 -16.35
N SER A 253 -13.71 38.19 -15.94
CA SER A 253 -12.90 38.19 -14.69
C SER A 253 -12.34 36.81 -14.30
N ASP A 254 -11.85 36.01 -15.25
CA ASP A 254 -11.10 34.80 -14.88
C ASP A 254 -9.70 35.19 -14.37
N SER A 255 -9.59 35.36 -13.05
CA SER A 255 -8.30 35.46 -12.38
C SER A 255 -7.47 34.20 -12.71
N PRO A 256 -6.18 34.32 -13.08
CA PRO A 256 -5.33 33.15 -13.38
C PRO A 256 -5.26 32.14 -12.21
N THR A 257 -5.58 32.57 -10.99
CA THR A 257 -5.66 31.70 -9.81
C THR A 257 -6.85 30.73 -9.86
N ASP A 258 -8.00 31.16 -10.39
CA ASP A 258 -9.21 30.34 -10.41
C ASP A 258 -9.13 29.22 -11.45
N SER A 259 -8.46 29.46 -12.58
CA SER A 259 -8.22 28.42 -13.60
C SER A 259 -7.27 27.31 -13.11
N VAL A 260 -6.24 27.66 -12.32
CA VAL A 260 -5.32 26.70 -11.71
C VAL A 260 -6.04 25.83 -10.68
N ILE A 261 -6.86 26.43 -9.80
CA ILE A 261 -7.63 25.69 -8.80
C ILE A 261 -8.65 24.76 -9.48
N ARG A 262 -9.29 25.20 -10.58
CA ARG A 262 -10.16 24.32 -11.41
C ARG A 262 -9.42 23.10 -11.91
N GLN A 263 -8.18 23.26 -12.38
CA GLN A 263 -7.38 22.13 -12.86
C GLN A 263 -7.02 21.17 -11.72
N LYS A 264 -6.60 21.69 -10.56
CA LYS A 264 -6.33 20.86 -9.36
C LYS A 264 -7.57 20.10 -8.90
N TRP A 265 -8.76 20.70 -9.00
CA TRP A 265 -10.03 20.02 -8.71
C TRP A 265 -10.33 18.89 -9.69
N ARG A 266 -10.08 19.09 -11.00
CA ARG A 266 -10.19 18.01 -11.99
C ARG A 266 -9.24 16.86 -11.68
N ASP A 267 -7.98 17.16 -11.36
CA ASP A 267 -7.02 16.14 -10.94
C ASP A 267 -7.48 15.36 -9.69
N PHE A 268 -8.15 16.03 -8.75
CA PHE A 268 -8.76 15.38 -7.59
C PHE A 268 -9.93 14.47 -7.97
N LYS A 269 -10.86 14.93 -8.81
CA LYS A 269 -12.06 14.18 -9.24
C LYS A 269 -11.71 12.98 -10.14
N ASP A 270 -10.75 13.16 -11.04
CA ASP A 270 -10.45 12.19 -12.09
C ASP A 270 -9.31 11.24 -11.68
N LYS A 271 -8.35 11.72 -10.88
CA LYS A 271 -7.14 10.95 -10.51
C LYS A 271 -7.01 10.73 -9.01
N GLY A 272 -7.92 11.26 -8.19
CA GLY A 272 -7.84 11.17 -6.72
C GLY A 272 -6.66 11.94 -6.13
N ILE A 273 -6.11 12.93 -6.84
CA ILE A 273 -4.93 13.71 -6.43
C ILE A 273 -5.39 14.94 -5.63
N LEU A 274 -5.12 14.95 -4.33
CA LEU A 274 -5.38 16.08 -3.45
C LEU A 274 -4.10 16.89 -3.23
N SER A 275 -3.99 18.04 -3.88
CA SER A 275 -2.84 18.93 -3.74
C SER A 275 -2.96 19.85 -2.52
N PRO A 276 -1.83 20.31 -1.92
CA PRO A 276 -1.87 21.24 -0.79
C PRO A 276 -2.61 22.54 -1.12
N GLU A 277 -2.48 23.05 -2.34
CA GLU A 277 -3.14 24.26 -2.81
C GLU A 277 -4.66 24.08 -2.85
N LEU A 278 -5.14 22.89 -3.24
CA LEU A 278 -6.56 22.59 -3.21
C LEU A 278 -7.08 22.48 -1.78
N VAL A 279 -6.31 21.87 -0.85
CA VAL A 279 -6.68 21.86 0.57
C VAL A 279 -6.80 23.28 1.10
N ASP A 280 -5.86 24.17 0.77
CA ASP A 280 -5.90 25.57 1.20
C ASP A 280 -7.08 26.35 0.60
N ALA A 281 -7.45 26.06 -0.65
CA ALA A 281 -8.62 26.64 -1.30
C ALA A 281 -9.95 26.13 -0.72
N LEU A 282 -10.00 24.90 -0.21
CA LEU A 282 -11.21 24.30 0.37
C LEU A 282 -11.36 24.62 1.87
N TRP A 283 -10.27 24.63 2.61
CA TRP A 283 -10.21 24.90 4.04
C TRP A 283 -9.69 26.32 4.30
N THR A 284 -10.31 27.31 3.66
CA THR A 284 -9.93 28.72 3.83
C THR A 284 -10.23 29.21 5.23
N LYS A 285 -9.39 30.10 5.74
CA LYS A 285 -9.57 30.72 7.06
C LYS A 285 -10.89 31.49 7.18
N GLU A 286 -11.35 32.10 6.09
CA GLU A 286 -12.57 32.90 6.05
C GLU A 286 -13.83 32.05 6.22
N LYS A 287 -13.90 30.91 5.51
CA LYS A 287 -15.07 30.02 5.56
C LYS A 287 -15.00 29.05 6.74
N HIS A 288 -13.80 28.57 7.08
CA HIS A 288 -13.59 27.48 8.03
C HIS A 288 -12.38 27.73 8.96
N PRO A 289 -12.43 28.73 9.85
CA PRO A 289 -11.28 29.16 10.67
C PRO A 289 -10.71 28.07 11.57
N GLN A 290 -11.57 27.25 12.20
CA GLN A 290 -11.14 26.17 13.10
C GLN A 290 -10.47 25.01 12.34
N ILE A 291 -10.96 24.68 11.13
CA ILE A 291 -10.36 23.65 10.27
C ILE A 291 -9.02 24.14 9.75
N HIS A 292 -8.97 25.37 9.25
CA HIS A 292 -7.74 26.00 8.77
C HIS A 292 -6.65 26.02 9.85
N ALA A 293 -6.98 26.43 11.07
CA ALA A 293 -6.05 26.46 12.20
C ALA A 293 -5.48 25.08 12.59
N ASN A 294 -6.19 24.00 12.27
CA ASN A 294 -5.82 22.63 12.62
C ASN A 294 -5.52 21.75 11.39
N LYS A 295 -5.31 22.37 10.20
CA LYS A 295 -5.15 21.68 8.91
C LYS A 295 -4.12 20.55 8.97
N ASP A 296 -2.92 20.83 9.43
CA ASP A 296 -1.83 19.84 9.45
C ASP A 296 -2.13 18.67 10.38
N HIS A 297 -2.82 18.93 11.49
CA HIS A 297 -3.24 17.88 12.41
C HIS A 297 -4.33 17.00 11.78
N LEU A 298 -5.32 17.62 11.11
CA LEU A 298 -6.38 16.92 10.40
C LEU A 298 -5.82 16.01 9.28
N LEU A 299 -4.92 16.54 8.44
CA LEU A 299 -4.29 15.77 7.36
C LEU A 299 -3.53 14.55 7.92
N ARG A 300 -2.75 14.72 8.98
CA ARG A 300 -2.04 13.60 9.61
C ARG A 300 -2.98 12.58 10.24
N VAL A 301 -4.10 13.02 10.84
CA VAL A 301 -5.15 12.12 11.34
C VAL A 301 -5.77 11.32 10.19
N MET A 302 -6.02 11.96 9.05
CA MET A 302 -6.53 11.31 7.85
C MET A 302 -5.54 10.29 7.26
N GLU A 303 -4.24 10.60 7.28
CA GLU A 303 -3.17 9.66 6.93
C GLU A 303 -3.16 8.45 7.87
N GLN A 304 -3.27 8.64 9.19
CA GLN A 304 -3.33 7.52 10.15
C GLN A 304 -4.55 6.62 9.95
N PHE A 305 -5.67 7.19 9.50
CA PHE A 305 -6.84 6.41 9.14
C PHE A 305 -6.72 5.67 7.79
N ASN A 306 -5.64 5.91 7.02
CA ASN A 306 -5.47 5.46 5.64
C ASN A 306 -6.59 5.97 4.72
N ILE A 307 -7.09 7.19 4.98
CA ILE A 307 -8.05 7.88 4.10
C ILE A 307 -7.29 8.54 2.94
N ILE A 308 -6.14 9.14 3.27
CA ILE A 308 -5.21 9.74 2.32
C ILE A 308 -3.82 9.14 2.52
N ALA A 309 -2.97 9.22 1.50
CA ALA A 309 -1.60 8.73 1.56
C ALA A 309 -0.69 9.56 0.66
N LYS A 310 0.51 9.89 1.12
CA LYS A 310 1.53 10.49 0.24
C LYS A 310 2.19 9.42 -0.63
N PRO A 311 2.17 9.57 -1.96
CA PRO A 311 2.84 8.64 -2.86
C PRO A 311 4.35 8.74 -2.78
N ARG A 312 5.01 7.62 -3.11
CA ARG A 312 6.43 7.58 -3.37
C ARG A 312 6.71 7.54 -4.87
N SER A 313 7.83 8.10 -5.28
CA SER A 313 8.33 8.03 -6.65
C SER A 313 9.84 7.85 -6.67
N PHE A 314 10.37 7.40 -7.81
CA PHE A 314 11.81 7.38 -8.06
C PHE A 314 12.28 8.78 -8.46
N SER A 315 13.40 9.21 -7.87
CA SER A 315 14.18 10.39 -8.20
C SER A 315 15.64 10.01 -8.44
N GLU A 316 16.43 10.95 -8.97
CA GLU A 316 17.88 10.78 -9.22
C GLU A 316 18.67 10.34 -7.96
N ILE A 317 18.14 10.61 -6.76
CA ILE A 317 18.78 10.34 -5.46
C ILE A 317 18.09 9.18 -4.72
N GLY A 318 17.17 8.45 -5.37
CA GLY A 318 16.49 7.28 -4.80
C GLY A 318 14.97 7.42 -4.72
N VAL A 319 14.35 7.03 -3.60
CA VAL A 319 12.88 7.09 -3.44
C VAL A 319 12.50 8.37 -2.71
N LYS A 320 11.71 9.24 -3.35
CA LYS A 320 11.21 10.50 -2.80
C LYS A 320 9.72 10.40 -2.46
N GLU A 321 9.30 11.10 -1.41
CA GLU A 321 7.89 11.34 -1.09
C GLU A 321 7.35 12.54 -1.87
N GLU A 322 6.19 12.36 -2.49
CA GLU A 322 5.54 13.40 -3.29
C GLU A 322 4.86 14.46 -2.43
N ASN A 323 4.79 15.69 -2.94
CA ASN A 323 4.14 16.83 -2.28
C ASN A 323 2.65 16.94 -2.61
N TYR A 324 1.94 15.81 -2.63
CA TYR A 324 0.49 15.74 -2.75
C TYR A 324 -0.01 14.47 -2.06
N PHE A 325 -1.31 14.43 -1.78
CA PHE A 325 -1.95 13.25 -1.23
C PHE A 325 -2.75 12.52 -2.30
N LEU A 326 -2.70 11.19 -2.28
CA LEU A 326 -3.64 10.36 -3.01
C LEU A 326 -4.82 10.03 -2.11
N VAL A 327 -6.03 10.08 -2.66
CA VAL A 327 -7.28 9.75 -1.98
C VAL A 327 -7.91 8.53 -2.68
N PRO A 328 -7.65 7.30 -2.21
CA PRO A 328 -7.99 6.08 -2.96
C PRO A 328 -9.48 5.92 -3.28
N CYS A 329 -10.38 6.46 -2.46
CA CYS A 329 -11.82 6.40 -2.71
C CYS A 329 -12.30 7.33 -3.84
N MET A 330 -11.45 8.23 -4.32
CA MET A 330 -11.71 9.15 -5.43
C MET A 330 -11.06 8.70 -6.75
N LEU A 331 -10.29 7.61 -6.74
CA LEU A 331 -9.72 7.03 -7.97
C LEU A 331 -10.84 6.62 -8.92
N GLN A 332 -10.64 6.78 -10.22
CA GLN A 332 -11.58 6.33 -11.27
C GLN A 332 -11.38 4.86 -11.64
N MET A 333 -12.44 4.20 -12.10
CA MET A 333 -12.46 2.76 -12.43
C MET A 333 -11.78 2.38 -13.76
N ASP A 334 -11.14 3.33 -14.45
CA ASP A 334 -10.55 3.10 -15.78
C ASP A 334 -9.26 2.28 -15.73
N SER A 335 -9.36 1.00 -15.35
CA SER A 335 -8.25 0.06 -15.41
C SER A 335 -7.99 -0.34 -16.88
N PRO A 336 -6.77 -0.18 -17.42
CA PRO A 336 -6.43 -0.74 -18.71
C PRO A 336 -6.53 -2.28 -18.66
N LYS A 337 -7.15 -2.90 -19.65
CA LYS A 337 -7.22 -4.37 -19.77
C LYS A 337 -5.82 -5.02 -19.72
N GLU A 338 -4.81 -4.29 -20.19
CA GLU A 338 -3.38 -4.63 -20.17
C GLU A 338 -2.80 -4.90 -18.77
N VAL A 339 -3.40 -4.35 -17.71
CA VAL A 339 -2.90 -4.51 -16.33
C VAL A 339 -3.39 -5.81 -15.68
N ILE A 340 -4.55 -6.32 -16.12
CA ILE A 340 -5.26 -7.42 -15.46
C ILE A 340 -4.72 -8.78 -15.93
N ASP A 341 -4.15 -8.86 -17.13
CA ASP A 341 -3.75 -10.13 -17.75
C ASP A 341 -2.30 -10.13 -18.30
N PRO A 342 -1.29 -10.17 -17.42
CA PRO A 342 0.12 -10.23 -17.83
C PRO A 342 0.53 -11.58 -18.46
N GLU A 343 -0.38 -12.56 -18.56
CA GLU A 343 -0.09 -13.90 -19.09
C GLU A 343 0.20 -13.91 -20.61
N GLN A 344 -0.05 -12.79 -21.29
CA GLN A 344 0.20 -12.65 -22.73
C GLN A 344 1.60 -12.11 -23.07
N ASP A 345 2.37 -11.58 -22.11
CA ASP A 345 3.76 -11.15 -22.37
C ASP A 345 4.75 -12.30 -22.03
N PRO A 346 5.38 -12.93 -23.04
CA PRO A 346 6.35 -14.01 -22.83
C PRO A 346 7.60 -13.57 -22.04
N ARG A 347 7.79 -12.25 -21.84
CA ARG A 347 8.87 -11.66 -21.05
C ARG A 347 8.46 -11.37 -19.61
N MET A 348 7.38 -11.95 -19.10
CA MET A 348 6.97 -11.77 -17.71
C MET A 348 6.83 -13.11 -17.01
N VAL A 349 7.44 -13.24 -15.82
CA VAL A 349 7.17 -14.37 -14.92
C VAL A 349 6.38 -13.85 -13.73
N SER A 350 5.36 -14.60 -13.34
CA SER A 350 4.44 -14.20 -12.28
C SER A 350 4.34 -15.25 -11.18
N THR A 351 4.10 -14.81 -9.96
CA THR A 351 3.67 -15.70 -8.90
C THR A 351 2.28 -16.25 -9.24
N PRO A 352 1.90 -17.42 -8.68
CA PRO A 352 0.49 -17.76 -8.56
C PRO A 352 -0.27 -16.59 -7.95
N VAL A 353 -1.49 -16.35 -8.44
CA VAL A 353 -2.31 -15.25 -7.93
C VAL A 353 -2.79 -15.64 -6.54
N LEU A 354 -2.41 -14.86 -5.54
CA LEU A 354 -2.91 -15.00 -4.17
C LEU A 354 -4.27 -14.33 -4.07
N CYS A 355 -5.24 -15.05 -3.53
CA CYS A 355 -6.62 -14.62 -3.42
C CYS A 355 -7.01 -14.51 -1.94
N TYR A 356 -7.32 -13.30 -1.49
CA TYR A 356 -7.91 -13.04 -0.18
C TYR A 356 -9.43 -13.04 -0.36
N ILE A 357 -10.07 -14.17 -0.06
CA ILE A 357 -11.49 -14.41 -0.31
C ILE A 357 -12.28 -14.07 0.96
N PHE A 358 -13.03 -12.98 0.94
CA PHE A 358 -13.83 -12.57 2.09
C PHE A 358 -15.06 -13.48 2.23
N ARG A 359 -15.23 -14.03 3.44
CA ARG A 359 -16.36 -14.90 3.77
C ARG A 359 -17.66 -14.13 3.57
N GLY A 360 -18.67 -14.80 3.03
CA GLY A 360 -19.97 -14.19 2.80
C GLY A 360 -20.19 -13.44 1.51
N LYS A 361 -19.23 -13.52 0.60
CA LYS A 361 -19.29 -12.84 -0.69
C LYS A 361 -19.44 -11.32 -0.55
N TYR A 362 -18.91 -10.76 0.54
CA TYR A 362 -18.98 -9.34 0.85
C TYR A 362 -17.59 -8.81 1.24
N LEU A 363 -17.14 -7.77 0.54
CA LEU A 363 -15.94 -7.01 0.85
C LEU A 363 -16.35 -5.54 0.96
N PRO A 364 -16.30 -4.94 2.16
CA PRO A 364 -16.48 -3.50 2.30
C PRO A 364 -15.47 -2.75 1.40
N PRO A 365 -15.94 -1.87 0.48
CA PRO A 365 -15.07 -0.96 -0.29
C PRO A 365 -13.96 -0.29 0.52
N PRO A 366 -14.19 0.17 1.79
CA PRO A 366 -13.13 0.72 2.64
C PRO A 366 -11.84 -0.07 2.74
N ILE A 367 -11.95 -1.38 2.73
CA ILE A 367 -10.81 -2.25 3.04
C ILE A 367 -9.79 -2.15 1.94
N PHE A 368 -10.26 -2.17 0.69
CA PHE A 368 -9.38 -2.05 -0.46
C PHE A 368 -8.79 -0.64 -0.54
N HIS A 369 -9.57 0.41 -0.32
CA HIS A 369 -9.07 1.79 -0.33
C HIS A 369 -7.98 2.03 0.73
N ARG A 370 -8.19 1.55 1.96
CA ARG A 370 -7.20 1.67 3.04
C ARG A 370 -5.95 0.83 2.78
N LEU A 371 -6.10 -0.30 2.09
CA LEU A 371 -4.96 -1.11 1.64
C LEU A 371 -4.16 -0.37 0.56
N ILE A 372 -4.82 0.27 -0.41
CA ILE A 372 -4.16 1.09 -1.42
C ILE A 372 -3.35 2.20 -0.76
N ALA A 373 -3.96 2.98 0.15
CA ALA A 373 -3.26 4.04 0.89
C ALA A 373 -1.99 3.51 1.59
N ALA A 374 -2.09 2.37 2.28
CA ALA A 374 -0.93 1.75 2.92
C ALA A 374 0.17 1.35 1.92
N CYS A 375 -0.20 0.83 0.73
CA CYS A 375 0.75 0.43 -0.29
C CYS A 375 1.44 1.63 -0.96
N VAL A 376 0.67 2.69 -1.25
CA VAL A 376 1.16 3.94 -1.88
C VAL A 376 2.21 4.64 -1.02
N SER A 377 2.04 4.61 0.31
CA SER A 377 3.03 5.16 1.24
C SER A 377 4.26 4.27 1.43
N HIS A 378 4.24 3.01 0.96
CA HIS A 378 5.34 2.07 1.12
C HIS A 378 6.14 1.87 -0.17
N TRP A 379 5.47 1.79 -1.32
CA TRP A 379 6.08 1.51 -2.63
C TRP A 379 5.72 2.57 -3.66
N PRO A 380 6.65 2.90 -4.59
CA PRO A 380 6.35 3.72 -5.74
C PRO A 380 5.23 3.13 -6.61
N VAL A 381 4.33 4.00 -7.08
CA VAL A 381 3.29 3.60 -8.04
C VAL A 381 3.94 3.41 -9.40
N ALA A 382 3.68 2.27 -10.05
CA ALA A 382 4.22 1.98 -11.35
C ALA A 382 3.61 2.90 -12.42
N LYS A 383 4.38 3.22 -13.46
CA LYS A 383 3.93 4.08 -14.57
C LYS A 383 3.71 3.29 -15.86
N LYS A 384 2.78 3.75 -16.70
CA LYS A 384 2.61 3.29 -18.08
C LYS A 384 3.88 3.60 -18.88
N LYS A 385 4.25 2.69 -19.79
CA LYS A 385 5.46 2.84 -20.63
C LYS A 385 5.34 4.01 -21.61
N ASP A 386 4.16 4.19 -22.19
CA ASP A 386 3.98 5.15 -23.29
C ASP A 386 3.59 6.56 -22.81
N THR A 387 2.73 6.64 -21.79
CA THR A 387 2.16 7.92 -21.32
C THR A 387 2.75 8.42 -20.01
N LEU A 388 3.56 7.61 -19.31
CA LEU A 388 4.07 7.87 -17.96
C LEU A 388 2.98 8.08 -16.88
N ASP A 389 1.72 7.75 -17.19
CA ASP A 389 0.63 7.83 -16.21
C ASP A 389 0.77 6.78 -15.12
N ASN A 390 0.39 7.15 -13.89
CA ASN A 390 0.37 6.23 -12.75
C ASN A 390 -0.65 5.10 -12.97
N LEU A 391 -0.22 3.86 -12.72
CA LEU A 391 -1.03 2.65 -12.81
C LEU A 391 -1.80 2.41 -11.50
N ILE A 392 -2.67 3.35 -11.15
CA ILE A 392 -3.50 3.30 -9.95
C ILE A 392 -4.93 3.73 -10.27
N PHE A 393 -5.87 2.83 -9.99
CA PHE A 393 -7.27 2.92 -10.38
C PHE A 393 -8.16 2.39 -9.26
N CYS A 394 -9.44 2.73 -9.30
CA CYS A 394 -10.43 2.13 -8.41
C CYS A 394 -10.55 0.64 -8.72
N GLY A 395 -10.19 -0.19 -7.74
CA GLY A 395 -10.20 -1.65 -7.89
C GLY A 395 -8.92 -2.25 -8.47
N CYS A 396 -7.93 -1.47 -8.92
CA CYS A 396 -6.68 -2.02 -9.47
C CYS A 396 -5.49 -1.09 -9.27
N CYS A 397 -4.36 -1.59 -8.79
CA CYS A 397 -3.14 -0.81 -8.65
C CYS A 397 -1.88 -1.65 -8.87
N VAL A 398 -0.84 -1.00 -9.40
CA VAL A 398 0.46 -1.60 -9.67
C VAL A 398 1.55 -0.78 -8.99
N PHE A 399 2.44 -1.45 -8.26
CA PHE A 399 3.55 -0.83 -7.55
C PHE A 399 4.88 -1.44 -7.99
N ASP A 400 5.92 -0.62 -8.09
CA ASP A 400 7.28 -1.09 -8.30
C ASP A 400 7.90 -1.43 -6.94
N ILE A 401 8.09 -2.73 -6.67
CA ILE A 401 8.57 -3.24 -5.38
C ILE A 401 10.05 -3.65 -5.42
N GLY A 402 10.68 -3.53 -6.60
CA GLY A 402 12.10 -3.72 -6.88
C GLY A 402 12.39 -3.31 -8.32
N LEU A 403 13.66 -3.36 -8.75
CA LEU A 403 14.09 -2.87 -10.07
C LEU A 403 13.27 -3.44 -11.25
N PHE A 404 12.92 -4.73 -11.18
CA PHE A 404 12.15 -5.43 -12.22
C PHE A 404 10.88 -6.09 -11.69
N HIS A 405 10.51 -5.83 -10.43
CA HIS A 405 9.42 -6.52 -9.76
C HIS A 405 8.24 -5.57 -9.55
N ARG A 406 7.06 -5.99 -10.00
CA ARG A 406 5.81 -5.27 -9.84
C ARG A 406 4.83 -6.05 -8.97
N LEU A 407 4.18 -5.36 -8.05
CA LEU A 407 3.06 -5.85 -7.27
C LEU A 407 1.77 -5.34 -7.90
N THR A 408 0.91 -6.25 -8.35
CA THR A 408 -0.44 -5.93 -8.82
C THR A 408 -1.45 -6.34 -7.75
N LEU A 409 -2.26 -5.38 -7.32
CA LEU A 409 -3.43 -5.62 -6.50
C LEU A 409 -4.67 -5.36 -7.35
N HIS A 410 -5.61 -6.29 -7.35
CA HIS A 410 -6.86 -6.15 -8.06
C HIS A 410 -8.00 -6.62 -7.17
N CYS A 411 -9.09 -5.86 -7.10
CA CYS A 411 -10.25 -6.16 -6.28
C CYS A 411 -11.44 -6.42 -7.20
N ARG A 412 -12.00 -7.64 -7.13
CA ARG A 412 -13.22 -7.99 -7.86
C ARG A 412 -14.18 -8.73 -6.95
N ASN A 413 -15.39 -8.19 -6.85
CA ASN A 413 -16.46 -8.68 -5.98
C ASN A 413 -16.01 -8.69 -4.50
N HIS A 414 -15.72 -9.86 -3.96
CA HIS A 414 -15.36 -10.11 -2.56
C HIS A 414 -13.96 -10.70 -2.41
N ILE A 415 -13.13 -10.55 -3.45
CA ILE A 415 -11.81 -11.16 -3.53
C ILE A 415 -10.80 -10.07 -3.88
N ILE A 416 -9.74 -10.00 -3.07
CA ILE A 416 -8.55 -9.22 -3.39
C ILE A 416 -7.51 -10.18 -3.97
N TYR A 417 -7.16 -9.95 -5.23
CA TYR A 417 -6.14 -10.66 -5.98
C TYR A 417 -4.82 -9.93 -5.83
N VAL A 418 -3.77 -10.68 -5.52
CA VAL A 418 -2.42 -10.18 -5.35
C VAL A 418 -1.50 -11.01 -6.23
N ARG A 419 -0.80 -10.33 -7.13
CA ARG A 419 0.16 -10.95 -8.04
C ARG A 419 1.46 -10.19 -7.99
N ILE A 420 2.57 -10.91 -7.96
CA ILE A 420 3.89 -10.30 -8.14
C ILE A 420 4.41 -10.78 -9.49
N THR A 421 4.83 -9.83 -10.31
CA THR A 421 5.41 -10.09 -11.62
C THR A 421 6.83 -9.59 -11.67
N LYS A 422 7.68 -10.30 -12.41
CA LYS A 422 9.05 -9.91 -12.74
C LYS A 422 9.12 -9.73 -14.25
N MET A 423 9.61 -8.58 -14.71
CA MET A 423 10.01 -8.44 -16.11
C MET A 423 11.28 -9.28 -16.32
N VAL A 424 11.17 -10.28 -17.20
CA VAL A 424 12.22 -11.20 -17.60
C VAL A 424 13.10 -10.49 -18.61
N ILE A 425 14.16 -9.88 -18.10
CA ILE A 425 15.22 -9.26 -18.90
C ILE A 425 16.42 -10.23 -19.03
N ASP A 426 16.45 -11.30 -18.20
CA ASP A 426 17.49 -12.35 -18.15
C ASP A 426 16.90 -13.76 -18.39
N GLU A 427 17.71 -14.78 -18.72
CA GLU A 427 17.28 -16.20 -18.79
C GLU A 427 16.72 -16.75 -17.45
N VAL A 428 16.91 -16.05 -16.33
CA VAL A 428 16.44 -16.44 -15.01
C VAL A 428 14.98 -16.00 -14.79
N LYS A 429 14.08 -16.96 -15.03
CA LYS A 429 12.64 -16.82 -14.83
C LYS A 429 12.21 -16.74 -13.36
N THR A 430 13.11 -16.91 -12.39
CA THR A 430 12.71 -16.98 -10.97
C THR A 430 12.46 -15.60 -10.36
N LEU A 431 11.35 -15.48 -9.63
CA LEU A 431 11.04 -14.31 -8.79
C LEU A 431 11.86 -14.33 -7.50
N ASP A 432 12.23 -13.15 -7.00
CA ASP A 432 12.90 -13.04 -5.69
C ASP A 432 11.95 -13.46 -4.56
N ALA A 433 12.21 -14.63 -3.98
CA ALA A 433 11.40 -15.20 -2.91
C ALA A 433 11.37 -14.36 -1.62
N LYS A 434 12.46 -13.64 -1.29
CA LYS A 434 12.52 -12.79 -0.10
C LYS A 434 11.65 -11.55 -0.29
N LEU A 435 11.75 -10.92 -1.46
CA LEU A 435 10.92 -9.78 -1.84
C LEU A 435 9.44 -10.17 -1.90
N CYS A 436 9.11 -11.32 -2.51
CA CYS A 436 7.74 -11.83 -2.54
C CYS A 436 7.17 -12.09 -1.13
N THR A 437 7.98 -12.68 -0.24
CA THR A 437 7.59 -12.94 1.15
C THR A 437 7.37 -11.64 1.93
N ARG A 438 8.24 -10.64 1.74
CA ARG A 438 8.11 -9.31 2.37
C ARG A 438 6.83 -8.60 1.91
N ALA A 439 6.58 -8.57 0.60
CA ALA A 439 5.38 -7.97 0.04
C ALA A 439 4.11 -8.67 0.54
N ARG A 440 4.07 -10.01 0.54
CA ARG A 440 2.96 -10.79 1.10
C ARG A 440 2.73 -10.46 2.58
N ARG A 441 3.79 -10.47 3.40
CA ARG A 441 3.70 -10.17 4.84
C ARG A 441 3.15 -8.77 5.07
N PHE A 442 3.61 -7.78 4.30
CA PHE A 442 3.10 -6.42 4.37
C PHE A 442 1.60 -6.35 4.07
N ILE A 443 1.14 -6.98 2.98
CA ILE A 443 -0.29 -7.01 2.62
C ILE A 443 -1.12 -7.72 3.68
N THR A 444 -0.68 -8.89 4.16
CA THR A 444 -1.40 -9.66 5.18
C THR A 444 -1.51 -8.89 6.50
N LEU A 445 -0.43 -8.24 6.96
CA LEU A 445 -0.44 -7.45 8.18
C LEU A 445 -1.38 -6.25 8.08
N ASN A 446 -1.33 -5.51 6.96
CA ASN A 446 -2.21 -4.36 6.75
C ASN A 446 -3.68 -4.77 6.62
N LEU A 447 -3.98 -5.83 5.86
CA LEU A 447 -5.34 -6.36 5.76
C LEU A 447 -5.87 -6.78 7.14
N THR A 448 -5.06 -7.51 7.92
CA THR A 448 -5.45 -7.94 9.28
C THR A 448 -5.76 -6.75 10.18
N LYS A 449 -4.89 -5.72 10.17
CA LYS A 449 -5.10 -4.47 10.93
C LYS A 449 -6.36 -3.72 10.48
N ILE A 450 -6.62 -3.67 9.17
CA ILE A 450 -7.81 -2.98 8.63
C ILE A 450 -9.08 -3.74 8.98
N THR A 451 -9.08 -5.07 8.85
CA THR A 451 -10.26 -5.92 9.13
C THR A 451 -10.60 -5.96 10.62
N SER A 452 -9.59 -5.98 11.50
CA SER A 452 -9.82 -5.99 12.95
C SER A 452 -10.56 -4.74 13.44
N CYS A 453 -10.42 -3.60 12.75
CA CYS A 453 -11.12 -2.36 13.07
C CYS A 453 -12.58 -2.31 12.58
N ILE A 454 -13.00 -3.21 11.68
CA ILE A 454 -14.34 -3.20 11.06
C ILE A 454 -15.26 -4.21 11.74
N GLY A 455 -14.72 -5.31 12.27
CA GLY A 455 -15.46 -6.22 13.11
C GLY A 455 -14.85 -7.62 13.14
N PRO A 456 -15.03 -8.36 14.25
CA PRO A 456 -14.42 -9.68 14.45
C PRO A 456 -14.89 -10.73 13.44
N ASN A 457 -16.04 -10.50 12.79
CA ASN A 457 -16.67 -11.46 11.88
C ASN A 457 -16.26 -11.29 10.41
N LEU A 458 -15.53 -10.22 10.07
CA LEU A 458 -15.05 -10.04 8.71
C LEU A 458 -13.75 -10.82 8.49
N GLN A 459 -13.92 -12.10 8.17
CA GLN A 459 -12.84 -13.04 7.95
C GLN A 459 -12.60 -13.26 6.46
N TYR A 460 -11.34 -13.49 6.11
CA TYR A 460 -10.96 -13.89 4.75
C TYR A 460 -10.19 -15.21 4.78
N GLU A 461 -10.32 -15.98 3.71
CA GLU A 461 -9.50 -17.17 3.46
C GLU A 461 -8.44 -16.83 2.44
N LEU A 462 -7.19 -17.21 2.73
CA LEU A 462 -6.10 -17.09 1.79
C LEU A 462 -6.05 -18.35 0.91
N ARG A 463 -6.22 -18.18 -0.39
CA ARG A 463 -6.05 -19.24 -1.39
C ARG A 463 -5.07 -18.78 -2.48
N TYR A 464 -4.61 -19.70 -3.31
CA TYR A 464 -3.90 -19.38 -4.53
C TYR A 464 -4.69 -19.91 -5.72
N GLN A 465 -4.73 -19.15 -6.81
CA GLN A 465 -5.28 -19.60 -8.08
C GLN A 465 -4.18 -20.32 -8.85
N THR A 466 -4.40 -21.60 -9.16
CA THR A 466 -3.54 -22.34 -10.08
C THR A 466 -3.81 -21.87 -11.50
N PRO A 467 -2.78 -21.59 -12.32
CA PRO A 467 -2.99 -21.41 -13.75
C PRO A 467 -3.64 -22.67 -14.35
N PRO A 468 -4.40 -22.57 -15.46
CA PRO A 468 -4.89 -23.75 -16.16
C PRO A 468 -3.70 -24.67 -16.50
N PRO A 469 -3.87 -26.01 -16.47
CA PRO A 469 -2.76 -26.94 -16.61
C PRO A 469 -2.12 -26.79 -18.00
N GLN A 470 -0.97 -26.12 -18.07
CA GLN A 470 -0.06 -26.27 -19.18
C GLN A 470 0.61 -27.64 -19.05
N ARG A 471 0.59 -28.43 -20.13
CA ARG A 471 1.28 -29.73 -20.20
C ARG A 471 2.74 -29.55 -19.78
N VAL A 472 3.09 -30.11 -18.63
CA VAL A 472 4.46 -30.21 -18.15
C VAL A 472 5.12 -31.36 -18.93
N SER A 473 6.16 -31.07 -19.71
CA SER A 473 7.16 -32.08 -20.04
C SER A 473 8.08 -32.20 -18.83
N GLU A 474 8.16 -33.42 -18.30
CA GLU A 474 9.00 -33.83 -17.18
C GLU A 474 10.47 -33.52 -17.46
N ASP A 475 11.14 -32.81 -16.54
CA ASP A 475 12.34 -33.28 -15.85
C ASP A 475 12.81 -32.29 -14.77
N VAL A 476 13.27 -32.85 -13.66
CA VAL A 476 13.48 -32.28 -12.30
C VAL A 476 14.93 -31.77 -12.19
N MET A 477 15.29 -30.66 -11.50
CA MET A 477 15.82 -30.65 -10.11
C MET A 477 16.33 -29.26 -9.67
N VAL A 478 15.76 -28.79 -8.55
CA VAL A 478 16.29 -28.05 -7.37
C VAL A 478 17.59 -27.23 -7.47
N GLY A 479 17.53 -25.96 -7.03
CA GLY A 479 18.71 -25.19 -6.57
C GLY A 479 18.40 -23.75 -6.14
N PHE A 480 18.43 -23.46 -4.84
CA PHE A 480 18.29 -22.12 -4.24
C PHE A 480 19.64 -21.37 -4.23
N SER A 481 19.65 -20.06 -4.48
CA SER A 481 20.66 -19.12 -3.92
C SER A 481 20.18 -17.64 -3.94
N PRO A 482 20.65 -16.76 -3.01
CA PRO A 482 20.07 -15.44 -2.70
C PRO A 482 20.74 -14.24 -3.43
N PRO A 483 20.13 -13.03 -3.43
CA PRO A 483 20.60 -11.87 -4.18
C PRO A 483 21.66 -11.03 -3.44
N ILE A 484 22.55 -10.40 -4.22
CA ILE A 484 23.62 -9.49 -3.77
C ILE A 484 23.39 -8.12 -4.45
N ASP A 485 23.24 -7.07 -3.63
CA ASP A 485 23.31 -5.65 -4.02
C ASP A 485 24.77 -5.17 -3.99
N ILE A 486 25.29 -4.49 -5.01
CA ILE A 486 26.43 -3.55 -4.83
C ILE A 486 26.33 -2.35 -5.80
N TRP A 487 26.37 -1.13 -5.24
CA TRP A 487 26.69 0.14 -5.91
C TRP A 487 28.21 0.35 -5.91
N PHE A 488 28.81 0.82 -7.01
CA PHE A 488 30.20 1.30 -7.04
C PHE A 488 30.25 2.80 -7.31
N GLY A 489 30.86 3.55 -6.40
CA GLY A 489 31.13 4.98 -6.55
C GLY A 489 32.32 5.21 -7.47
N TYR A 490 32.15 6.13 -8.42
CA TYR A 490 33.24 6.74 -9.19
C TYR A 490 32.94 8.25 -9.30
N GLU A 491 33.76 9.06 -8.66
CA GLU A 491 33.81 10.52 -8.86
C GLU A 491 34.95 10.80 -9.83
N GLY A 492 34.65 11.17 -11.07
CA GLY A 492 35.70 11.50 -12.04
C GLY A 492 35.33 11.52 -13.51
N HIS A 493 34.06 11.31 -13.89
CA HIS A 493 33.63 11.45 -15.28
C HIS A 493 32.87 12.76 -15.45
N ASP A 494 33.15 13.49 -16.54
CA ASP A 494 32.34 14.62 -16.99
C ASP A 494 30.92 14.09 -17.28
N PRO A 495 29.87 14.54 -16.57
CA PRO A 495 28.53 13.97 -16.68
C PRO A 495 27.90 14.09 -18.07
N ASP A 496 28.49 14.90 -18.97
CA ASP A 496 28.01 15.11 -20.33
C ASP A 496 28.82 14.37 -21.42
N ALA A 497 29.86 13.60 -21.06
CA ALA A 497 30.67 12.86 -22.04
C ALA A 497 30.00 11.52 -22.43
N PRO A 498 29.98 11.16 -23.73
CA PRO A 498 29.30 9.95 -24.21
C PRO A 498 29.98 8.67 -23.72
N ILE A 499 29.18 7.73 -23.22
CA ILE A 499 29.64 6.38 -22.83
C ILE A 499 30.15 5.65 -24.06
N THR A 500 31.41 5.22 -24.04
CA THR A 500 32.03 4.47 -25.16
C THR A 500 31.88 2.95 -24.98
N GLN A 501 32.16 2.20 -26.06
CA GLN A 501 32.17 0.73 -26.02
C GLN A 501 33.19 0.20 -25.00
N GLU A 502 34.30 0.90 -24.82
CA GLU A 502 35.35 0.55 -23.87
C GLU A 502 34.88 0.68 -22.42
N HIS A 503 34.05 1.68 -22.11
CA HIS A 503 33.41 1.83 -20.80
C HIS A 503 32.40 0.68 -20.54
N MET A 504 31.64 0.28 -21.55
CA MET A 504 30.73 -0.86 -21.44
C MET A 504 31.46 -2.19 -21.20
N ASN A 505 32.63 -2.36 -21.84
CA ASN A 505 33.49 -3.52 -21.65
C ASN A 505 34.07 -3.58 -20.23
N HIS A 506 34.39 -2.44 -19.64
CA HIS A 506 34.82 -2.36 -18.24
C HIS A 506 33.71 -2.76 -17.27
N ALA A 507 32.50 -2.23 -17.47
CA ALA A 507 31.34 -2.58 -16.64
C ALA A 507 31.02 -4.09 -16.69
N ARG A 508 31.13 -4.71 -17.88
CA ARG A 508 30.97 -6.17 -18.09
C ARG A 508 31.87 -6.98 -17.16
N LEU A 509 33.14 -6.60 -17.08
CA LEU A 509 34.11 -7.29 -16.22
C LEU A 509 33.85 -7.07 -14.73
N CYS A 510 33.42 -5.86 -14.34
CA CYS A 510 33.04 -5.56 -12.95
C CYS A 510 31.85 -6.40 -12.48
N VAL A 511 30.80 -6.52 -13.33
CA VAL A 511 29.63 -7.34 -13.02
C VAL A 511 30.02 -8.81 -12.85
N ALA A 512 30.83 -9.35 -13.76
CA ALA A 512 31.30 -10.74 -13.66
C ALA A 512 32.14 -10.99 -12.38
N LEU A 513 33.02 -10.06 -12.02
CA LEU A 513 33.81 -10.12 -10.78
C LEU A 513 32.92 -10.16 -9.54
N VAL A 514 31.93 -9.29 -9.47
CA VAL A 514 31.09 -9.13 -8.27
C VAL A 514 30.10 -10.28 -8.12
N THR A 515 29.53 -10.74 -9.23
CA THR A 515 28.47 -11.75 -9.22
C THR A 515 29.07 -13.16 -9.14
N VAL A 516 29.78 -13.59 -10.18
CA VAL A 516 30.25 -14.98 -10.30
C VAL A 516 31.36 -15.28 -9.30
N PHE A 517 32.41 -14.45 -9.27
CA PHE A 517 33.51 -14.68 -8.32
C PHE A 517 33.12 -14.36 -6.88
N GLY A 518 32.17 -13.44 -6.67
CA GLY A 518 31.57 -13.24 -5.36
C GLY A 518 30.91 -14.50 -4.83
N ASN A 519 30.13 -15.21 -5.67
CA ASN A 519 29.51 -16.48 -5.27
C ASN A 519 30.56 -17.55 -4.99
N ALA A 520 31.54 -17.71 -5.89
CA ALA A 520 32.63 -18.68 -5.73
C ALA A 520 33.40 -18.48 -4.41
N LEU A 521 33.77 -17.24 -4.07
CA LEU A 521 34.47 -16.94 -2.81
C LEU A 521 33.60 -17.20 -1.57
N ARG A 522 32.29 -16.93 -1.63
CA ARG A 522 31.38 -17.24 -0.51
C ARG A 522 31.28 -18.74 -0.26
N ASP A 523 31.19 -19.54 -1.31
CA ASP A 523 31.11 -21.00 -1.20
C ASP A 523 32.42 -21.59 -0.69
N ILE A 524 33.57 -21.08 -1.14
CA ILE A 524 34.90 -21.43 -0.60
C ILE A 524 34.95 -21.12 0.90
N LEU A 525 34.54 -19.91 1.30
CA LEU A 525 34.54 -19.49 2.71
C LEU A 525 33.70 -20.44 3.57
N LEU A 526 32.47 -20.74 3.15
CA LEU A 526 31.54 -21.61 3.88
C LEU A 526 32.06 -23.05 3.99
N THR A 527 32.59 -23.59 2.89
CA THR A 527 33.12 -24.96 2.83
C THR A 527 34.32 -25.13 3.77
N TYR A 528 35.26 -24.19 3.76
CA TYR A 528 36.49 -24.29 4.54
C TYR A 528 36.34 -23.84 6.00
N PHE A 529 35.27 -23.13 6.34
CA PHE A 529 34.91 -22.87 7.74
C PHE A 529 34.20 -24.06 8.38
N GLN A 530 33.69 -25.02 7.60
CA GLN A 530 32.98 -26.22 8.07
C GLN A 530 31.79 -25.92 8.98
N VAL A 531 31.12 -24.78 8.77
CA VAL A 531 29.96 -24.35 9.58
C VAL A 531 28.76 -23.97 8.71
N PRO A 532 27.54 -24.18 9.20
CA PRO A 532 26.34 -23.62 8.59
C PRO A 532 26.40 -22.08 8.53
N TYR A 533 25.68 -21.50 7.57
CA TYR A 533 25.66 -20.05 7.32
C TYR A 533 25.32 -19.19 8.55
N GLN A 534 24.58 -19.75 9.52
CA GLN A 534 24.14 -19.06 10.74
C GLN A 534 25.27 -18.90 11.78
N ASP A 535 26.32 -19.73 11.70
CA ASP A 535 27.36 -19.82 12.74
C ASP A 535 28.68 -19.15 12.32
N ILE A 536 28.75 -18.62 11.10
CA ILE A 536 29.95 -18.00 10.54
C ILE A 536 30.47 -16.83 11.39
N TYR A 537 29.57 -16.07 12.01
CA TYR A 537 29.91 -14.95 12.88
C TYR A 537 30.62 -15.38 14.16
N GLN A 538 30.34 -16.59 14.66
CA GLN A 538 31.04 -17.15 15.82
C GLN A 538 32.50 -17.45 15.46
N VAL A 539 32.75 -18.03 14.28
CA VAL A 539 34.11 -18.32 13.79
C VAL A 539 34.91 -17.03 13.59
N ILE A 540 34.27 -15.98 13.04
CA ILE A 540 34.89 -14.66 12.84
C ILE A 540 35.18 -14.00 14.19
N LEU A 541 34.24 -14.05 15.13
CA LEU A 541 34.38 -13.45 16.47
C LEU A 541 35.51 -14.10 17.27
N VAL A 542 35.64 -15.44 17.23
CA VAL A 542 36.75 -16.17 17.86
C VAL A 542 38.10 -15.74 17.29
N ASN A 543 38.16 -15.37 16.01
CA ASN A 543 39.37 -14.90 15.33
C ASN A 543 39.48 -13.36 15.29
N LYS A 544 38.65 -12.62 16.05
CA LYS A 544 38.64 -11.14 16.06
C LYS A 544 40.03 -10.54 16.30
N ALA A 545 40.80 -11.10 17.23
CA ALA A 545 42.15 -10.63 17.53
C ALA A 545 43.08 -10.68 16.30
N LYS A 546 42.96 -11.68 15.41
CA LYS A 546 43.76 -11.75 14.18
C LYS A 546 43.35 -10.72 13.13
N LEU A 547 42.09 -10.28 13.16
CA LEU A 547 41.54 -9.27 12.23
C LEU A 547 41.75 -7.84 12.71
N THR A 548 41.84 -7.63 14.03
CA THR A 548 41.89 -6.29 14.63
C THR A 548 43.21 -5.96 15.32
N MET A 549 44.01 -6.94 15.73
CA MET A 549 45.28 -6.72 16.43
C MET A 549 46.46 -7.21 15.58
N GLY A 550 47.20 -6.24 15.04
CA GLY A 550 48.40 -6.42 14.22
C GLY A 550 49.04 -5.07 13.89
N ARG A 551 50.23 -5.06 13.27
CA ARG A 551 50.89 -3.83 12.78
C ARG A 551 50.10 -3.15 11.63
N GLU A 552 49.23 -3.88 10.96
CA GLU A 552 48.35 -3.40 9.89
C GLU A 552 46.90 -3.73 10.23
N ARG A 553 46.00 -2.74 10.15
CA ARG A 553 44.57 -2.93 10.35
C ARG A 553 43.98 -3.58 9.09
N LEU A 554 43.58 -4.85 9.18
CA LEU A 554 43.11 -5.63 8.03
C LEU A 554 41.69 -5.29 7.57
N LEU A 555 40.83 -4.82 8.48
CA LEU A 555 39.45 -4.43 8.18
C LEU A 555 39.27 -2.92 8.29
N ASN A 556 38.61 -2.31 7.30
CA ASN A 556 38.17 -0.93 7.41
C ASN A 556 36.99 -0.80 8.41
N GLN A 557 36.51 0.41 8.66
CA GLN A 557 35.46 0.65 9.65
C GLN A 557 34.13 -0.04 9.28
N ASP A 558 33.72 0.03 8.02
CA ASP A 558 32.45 -0.52 7.53
C ASP A 558 32.45 -2.06 7.52
N GLN A 559 33.55 -2.67 7.06
CA GLN A 559 33.77 -4.11 7.12
C GLN A 559 33.76 -4.62 8.56
N GLY A 560 34.30 -3.84 9.51
CA GLY A 560 34.24 -4.15 10.93
C GLY A 560 32.81 -4.19 11.48
N GLN A 561 31.95 -3.25 11.07
CA GLN A 561 30.54 -3.23 11.48
C GLN A 561 29.73 -4.40 10.89
N LEU A 562 30.08 -4.85 9.69
CA LEU A 562 29.41 -5.99 9.05
C LEU A 562 29.70 -7.34 9.72
N VAL A 563 30.87 -7.50 10.35
CA VAL A 563 31.34 -8.79 10.87
C VAL A 563 31.42 -8.90 12.40
N PHE A 564 31.43 -7.77 13.12
CA PHE A 564 31.42 -7.77 14.58
C PHE A 564 30.07 -7.34 15.15
N PRO A 565 29.57 -8.01 16.20
CA PRO A 565 28.31 -7.64 16.83
C PRO A 565 28.42 -6.25 17.47
N ASP A 566 27.31 -5.50 17.38
CA ASP A 566 27.12 -4.24 18.07
C ASP A 566 27.02 -4.45 19.61
N PRO A 567 26.93 -3.36 20.42
CA PRO A 567 26.81 -3.48 21.88
C PRO A 567 25.59 -4.26 22.37
N LEU A 568 24.59 -4.51 21.51
CA LEU A 568 23.38 -5.29 21.78
C LEU A 568 23.53 -6.76 21.35
N GLY A 569 24.71 -7.15 20.84
CA GLY A 569 25.00 -8.52 20.41
C GLY A 569 24.52 -8.86 19.00
N GLN A 570 24.12 -7.87 18.20
CA GLN A 570 23.59 -8.09 16.84
C GLN A 570 24.62 -7.68 15.78
N THR A 571 24.85 -8.55 14.79
CA THR A 571 25.62 -8.22 13.58
C THR A 571 24.68 -7.64 12.53
N THR A 572 25.01 -6.48 11.96
CA THR A 572 24.15 -5.79 10.97
C THR A 572 24.26 -6.38 9.56
N GLY A 573 25.33 -7.12 9.28
CA GLY A 573 25.60 -7.74 7.98
C GLY A 573 25.14 -9.21 7.87
N THR A 574 24.94 -9.68 6.64
CA THR A 574 24.84 -11.10 6.23
C THR A 574 26.00 -11.44 5.29
N VAL A 575 26.43 -12.71 5.16
CA VAL A 575 27.57 -13.10 4.26
C VAL A 575 27.34 -12.67 2.81
N ASN A 576 26.08 -12.53 2.36
CA ASN A 576 25.73 -12.00 1.04
C ASN A 576 26.18 -10.54 0.86
N GLN A 577 26.25 -9.76 1.94
CA GLN A 577 26.72 -8.38 1.91
C GLN A 577 28.24 -8.25 2.00
N PHE A 578 28.99 -9.35 2.10
CA PHE A 578 30.45 -9.30 2.09
C PHE A 578 30.96 -9.00 0.67
N ASP A 579 31.67 -7.90 0.54
CA ASP A 579 32.36 -7.53 -0.71
C ASP A 579 33.54 -8.49 -1.00
N LEU A 580 34.06 -8.46 -2.23
CA LEU A 580 35.19 -9.32 -2.66
C LEU A 580 36.44 -9.13 -1.79
N SER A 581 36.68 -7.91 -1.28
CA SER A 581 37.84 -7.62 -0.44
C SER A 581 37.69 -8.27 0.94
N LEU A 582 36.50 -8.18 1.53
CA LEU A 582 36.17 -8.79 2.81
C LEU A 582 36.22 -10.32 2.71
N LEU A 583 35.65 -10.91 1.66
CA LEU A 583 35.72 -12.35 1.41
C LEU A 583 37.18 -12.82 1.30
N PHE A 584 38.01 -12.09 0.54
CA PHE A 584 39.43 -12.37 0.44
C PHE A 584 40.15 -12.30 1.80
N ILE A 585 39.89 -11.26 2.61
CA ILE A 585 40.50 -11.09 3.93
C ILE A 585 40.14 -12.26 4.85
N LEU A 586 38.88 -12.68 4.86
CA LEU A 586 38.40 -13.78 5.69
C LEU A 586 39.00 -15.12 5.24
N ILE A 587 39.03 -15.41 3.93
CA ILE A 587 39.63 -16.64 3.39
C ILE A 587 41.12 -16.69 3.74
N ARG A 588 41.88 -15.63 3.46
CA ARG A 588 43.33 -15.61 3.68
C ARG A 588 43.75 -15.75 5.15
N ASN A 589 43.01 -15.13 6.07
CA ASN A 589 43.47 -14.97 7.45
C ASN A 589 42.77 -15.88 8.46
N ILE A 590 41.59 -16.40 8.13
CA ILE A 590 40.77 -17.20 9.06
C ILE A 590 40.46 -18.59 8.53
N SER A 591 40.36 -18.79 7.21
CA SER A 591 40.04 -20.11 6.65
C SER A 591 41.22 -21.08 6.72
N THR A 592 40.92 -22.36 6.50
CA THR A 592 41.90 -23.44 6.38
C THR A 592 42.37 -23.67 4.94
N VAL A 593 42.05 -22.76 4.01
CA VAL A 593 42.51 -22.85 2.60
C VAL A 593 44.04 -22.80 2.55
N PRO A 594 44.72 -23.79 1.92
CA PRO A 594 46.16 -23.79 1.77
C PRO A 594 46.68 -22.56 1.02
N ALA A 595 47.84 -22.06 1.45
CA ALA A 595 48.48 -20.94 0.75
C ALA A 595 48.91 -21.35 -0.67
N PRO A 596 48.80 -20.44 -1.67
CA PRO A 596 49.36 -20.68 -2.99
C PRO A 596 50.87 -20.95 -2.95
N LEU A 597 51.44 -21.55 -4.00
CA LEU A 597 52.85 -21.98 -4.03
C LEU A 597 53.84 -20.83 -3.75
N ARG A 598 53.51 -19.59 -4.14
CA ARG A 598 54.35 -18.39 -3.90
C ARG A 598 54.01 -17.66 -2.60
N GLY A 599 53.03 -18.14 -1.86
CA GLY A 599 52.42 -17.48 -0.71
C GLY A 599 51.41 -16.39 -1.10
N TRP A 600 50.59 -15.99 -0.13
CA TRP A 600 49.60 -14.93 -0.28
C TRP A 600 50.22 -13.57 -0.61
N GLY A 601 49.52 -12.76 -1.41
CA GLY A 601 49.94 -11.43 -1.82
C GLY A 601 50.91 -11.37 -3.01
N LYS A 602 51.22 -12.50 -3.64
CA LYS A 602 52.00 -12.55 -4.88
C LYS A 602 51.15 -13.15 -6.00
N TYR A 603 51.28 -12.60 -7.21
CA TYR A 603 50.58 -13.17 -8.37
C TYR A 603 51.04 -14.62 -8.61
N PRO A 604 50.10 -15.58 -8.70
CA PRO A 604 50.43 -16.99 -8.93
C PRO A 604 51.23 -17.22 -10.21
N GLN A 605 52.01 -18.30 -10.27
CA GLN A 605 52.75 -18.66 -11.48
C GLN A 605 51.81 -19.18 -12.57
N ASP A 606 52.00 -18.71 -13.80
CA ASP A 606 51.26 -19.18 -14.98
C ASP A 606 51.92 -20.43 -15.60
N GLN A 607 53.21 -20.68 -15.34
CA GLN A 607 53.94 -21.84 -15.85
C GLN A 607 54.99 -22.37 -14.84
N PRO A 608 54.83 -23.61 -14.30
CA PRO A 608 53.62 -24.41 -14.35
C PRO A 608 52.46 -23.69 -13.63
N ARG A 609 51.25 -23.78 -14.19
CA ARG A 609 50.08 -23.08 -13.66
C ARG A 609 49.70 -23.67 -12.30
N ASP A 610 49.74 -22.84 -11.26
CA ASP A 610 49.28 -23.21 -9.93
C ASP A 610 47.74 -23.30 -9.93
N ILE A 611 47.18 -24.50 -9.98
CA ILE A 611 45.73 -24.75 -10.00
C ILE A 611 45.11 -24.82 -8.59
N SER A 612 45.87 -24.52 -7.52
CA SER A 612 45.35 -24.58 -6.16
C SER A 612 44.26 -23.53 -5.90
N LEU A 613 43.36 -23.84 -4.96
CA LEU A 613 42.28 -22.93 -4.57
C LEU A 613 42.82 -21.58 -4.05
N GLY A 614 43.93 -21.61 -3.29
CA GLY A 614 44.62 -20.41 -2.84
C GLY A 614 45.14 -19.56 -4.00
N ALA A 615 45.64 -20.18 -5.07
CA ALA A 615 46.05 -19.47 -6.28
C ALA A 615 44.86 -18.84 -7.01
N SER A 616 43.74 -19.55 -7.13
CA SER A 616 42.51 -18.98 -7.72
C SER A 616 41.99 -17.77 -6.95
N VAL A 617 42.01 -17.83 -5.60
CA VAL A 617 41.63 -16.69 -4.74
C VAL A 617 42.56 -15.48 -4.95
N GLU A 618 43.87 -15.68 -5.10
CA GLU A 618 44.80 -14.58 -5.43
C GLU A 618 44.55 -14.01 -6.84
N ARG A 619 44.31 -14.85 -7.87
CA ARG A 619 43.99 -14.35 -9.22
C ARG A 619 42.77 -13.43 -9.22
N ILE A 620 41.70 -13.80 -8.50
CA ILE A 620 40.49 -12.97 -8.35
C ILE A 620 40.82 -11.61 -7.71
N ARG A 621 41.65 -11.61 -6.66
CA ARG A 621 42.11 -10.36 -6.04
C ARG A 621 42.86 -9.48 -7.02
N PHE A 622 43.76 -10.06 -7.83
CA PHE A 622 44.50 -9.32 -8.84
C PHE A 622 43.59 -8.77 -9.94
N PHE A 623 42.61 -9.55 -10.41
CA PHE A 623 41.61 -9.07 -11.38
C PHE A 623 40.82 -7.88 -10.82
N ARG A 624 40.29 -7.98 -9.59
CA ARG A 624 39.59 -6.88 -8.92
C ARG A 624 40.47 -5.63 -8.83
N ASN A 625 41.72 -5.78 -8.43
CA ASN A 625 42.63 -4.64 -8.31
C ASN A 625 42.93 -3.98 -9.66
N HIS A 626 43.13 -4.75 -10.73
CA HIS A 626 43.44 -4.21 -12.05
C HIS A 626 42.22 -3.60 -12.73
N ILE A 627 41.05 -4.25 -12.62
CA ILE A 627 39.82 -3.80 -13.28
C ILE A 627 39.15 -2.68 -12.49
N SER A 628 38.96 -2.84 -11.17
CA SER A 628 38.20 -1.89 -10.36
C SER A 628 39.08 -0.91 -9.56
N GLY A 629 40.35 -1.23 -9.32
CA GLY A 629 41.23 -0.44 -8.44
C GLY A 629 42.27 0.44 -9.13
N HIS A 630 42.60 0.14 -10.40
CA HIS A 630 43.72 0.79 -11.11
C HIS A 630 43.41 1.10 -12.59
N SER A 631 42.15 1.12 -13.00
CA SER A 631 41.75 1.60 -14.34
C SER A 631 41.43 3.10 -14.25
N PRO A 632 42.33 4.02 -14.67
CA PRO A 632 42.16 5.45 -14.45
C PRO A 632 40.99 6.06 -15.22
N ASN A 633 40.62 5.47 -16.36
CA ASN A 633 39.53 5.94 -17.22
C ASN A 633 38.34 4.97 -17.25
N ALA A 634 38.38 3.85 -16.53
CA ALA A 634 37.36 2.79 -16.62
C ALA A 634 37.07 2.32 -18.06
N GLU A 635 38.10 2.31 -18.92
CA GLU A 635 38.02 1.89 -20.33
C GLU A 635 38.75 0.55 -20.52
N ILE A 636 38.10 -0.41 -21.19
CA ILE A 636 38.69 -1.70 -21.54
C ILE A 636 38.46 -2.01 -23.02
N SER A 637 39.54 -2.26 -23.76
CA SER A 637 39.44 -2.60 -25.18
C SER A 637 38.72 -3.95 -25.39
N GLN A 638 38.16 -4.16 -26.58
CA GLN A 638 37.51 -5.45 -26.91
C GLN A 638 38.50 -6.64 -26.85
N GLN A 639 39.78 -6.39 -27.16
CA GLN A 639 40.83 -7.41 -27.06
C GLN A 639 41.11 -7.77 -25.60
N ASP A 640 41.29 -6.76 -24.74
CA ASP A 640 41.52 -6.97 -23.31
C ASP A 640 40.33 -7.65 -22.63
N LEU A 641 39.10 -7.31 -23.05
CA LEU A 641 37.89 -7.99 -22.59
C LEU A 641 37.96 -9.50 -22.86
N GLY A 642 38.32 -9.90 -24.08
CA GLY A 642 38.49 -11.30 -24.46
C GLY A 642 39.57 -12.00 -23.64
N ASP A 643 40.70 -11.33 -23.41
CA ASP A 643 41.80 -11.87 -22.60
C ASP A 643 41.39 -12.07 -21.14
N TYR A 644 40.65 -11.13 -20.55
CA TYR A 644 40.11 -11.28 -19.20
C TYR A 644 39.07 -12.38 -19.13
N TRP A 645 38.23 -12.56 -20.16
CA TRP A 645 37.24 -13.63 -20.20
C TRP A 645 37.87 -15.01 -20.19
N ASN A 646 38.91 -15.22 -21.00
CA ASN A 646 39.66 -16.48 -20.99
C ASN A 646 40.30 -16.74 -19.62
N LYS A 647 40.91 -15.71 -19.03
CA LYS A 647 41.50 -15.82 -17.68
C LYS A 647 40.45 -16.13 -16.61
N PHE A 648 39.25 -15.54 -16.73
CA PHE A 648 38.15 -15.78 -15.81
C PHE A 648 37.63 -17.22 -15.94
N ASP A 649 37.43 -17.72 -17.16
CA ASP A 649 37.03 -19.11 -17.41
C ASP A 649 38.00 -20.06 -16.73
N ASP A 650 39.30 -19.90 -16.99
CA ASP A 650 40.26 -20.84 -16.45
C ASP A 650 40.24 -20.87 -14.91
N VAL A 651 40.09 -19.72 -14.26
CA VAL A 651 40.03 -19.64 -12.78
C VAL A 651 38.76 -20.29 -12.24
N LEU A 652 37.62 -20.14 -12.93
CA LEU A 652 36.38 -20.77 -12.53
C LEU A 652 36.44 -22.29 -12.70
N HIS A 653 37.02 -22.80 -13.78
CA HIS A 653 37.27 -24.23 -13.97
C HIS A 653 38.19 -24.79 -12.88
N ASP A 654 39.27 -24.08 -12.53
CA ASP A 654 40.18 -24.46 -11.44
C ASP A 654 39.41 -24.58 -10.09
N ILE A 655 38.50 -23.65 -9.81
CA ILE A 655 37.67 -23.68 -8.59
C ILE A 655 36.65 -24.82 -8.62
N GLU A 656 35.92 -24.98 -9.73
CA GLU A 656 34.91 -26.03 -9.88
C GLU A 656 35.49 -27.44 -9.75
N ALA A 657 36.67 -27.66 -10.31
CA ALA A 657 37.37 -28.94 -10.23
C ALA A 657 37.72 -29.32 -8.79
N ILE A 658 37.98 -28.33 -7.92
CA ILE A 658 38.33 -28.54 -6.52
C ILE A 658 37.09 -28.63 -5.62
N MET A 659 36.10 -27.76 -5.84
CA MET A 659 34.92 -27.64 -4.98
C MET A 659 33.87 -28.73 -5.26
N GLY A 660 33.72 -29.15 -6.52
CA GLY A 660 32.77 -30.17 -6.96
C GLY A 660 31.29 -29.74 -6.86
N GLY A 661 30.48 -30.07 -7.87
CA GLY A 661 29.03 -29.81 -7.84
C GLY A 661 28.62 -28.34 -8.00
N THR A 662 29.55 -27.46 -8.36
CA THR A 662 29.34 -26.03 -8.59
C THR A 662 29.25 -25.73 -10.10
N VAL A 663 28.52 -24.67 -10.48
CA VAL A 663 28.24 -24.29 -11.89
C VAL A 663 28.67 -22.85 -12.21
N TYR A 664 29.82 -22.42 -11.71
CA TYR A 664 30.37 -21.09 -11.94
C TYR A 664 30.75 -20.81 -13.41
N SER A 665 31.31 -21.78 -14.13
CA SER A 665 31.65 -21.63 -15.55
C SER A 665 30.39 -21.44 -16.40
N GLN A 666 29.32 -22.16 -16.07
CA GLN A 666 28.00 -21.95 -16.69
C GLN A 666 27.39 -20.59 -16.32
N GLN A 667 27.50 -20.16 -15.05
CA GLN A 667 27.06 -18.83 -14.63
C GLN A 667 27.82 -17.73 -15.38
N PHE A 668 29.13 -17.90 -15.59
CA PHE A 668 29.96 -16.95 -16.30
C PHE A 668 29.66 -16.89 -17.79
N GLU A 669 29.46 -18.03 -18.46
CA GLU A 669 28.99 -18.08 -19.85
C GLU A 669 27.62 -17.41 -20.05
N ASN A 670 26.73 -17.50 -19.06
CA ASN A 670 25.46 -16.77 -19.09
C ASN A 670 25.68 -15.26 -18.91
N GLN A 671 26.58 -14.84 -18.01
CA GLN A 671 26.93 -13.42 -17.84
C GLN A 671 27.54 -12.83 -19.13
N LYS A 672 28.44 -13.55 -19.82
CA LYS A 672 29.00 -13.14 -21.11
C LYS A 672 27.92 -12.81 -22.16
N ARG A 673 26.82 -13.58 -22.17
CA ARG A 673 25.70 -13.40 -23.11
C ARG A 673 24.72 -12.29 -22.73
N ASN A 674 24.51 -12.04 -21.44
CA ASN A 674 23.45 -11.13 -20.96
C ASN A 674 23.81 -9.64 -21.00
N VAL A 675 25.10 -9.26 -21.04
CA VAL A 675 25.51 -7.84 -20.96
C VAL A 675 25.50 -7.12 -22.31
N ILE A 676 24.87 -7.69 -23.35
CA ILE A 676 24.63 -7.01 -24.62
C ILE A 676 23.35 -6.15 -24.56
N SER A 677 22.38 -6.46 -23.69
CA SER A 677 21.04 -5.84 -23.75
C SER A 677 20.75 -4.73 -22.73
N ILE A 678 21.67 -4.44 -21.81
CA ILE A 678 21.40 -3.53 -20.68
C ILE A 678 21.59 -2.05 -21.04
N TYR A 679 22.46 -1.73 -22.02
CA TYR A 679 22.82 -0.34 -22.37
C TYR A 679 22.38 0.13 -23.75
N GLU A 680 21.93 -0.75 -24.65
CA GLU A 680 21.29 -0.34 -25.91
C GLU A 680 19.82 0.08 -25.73
N ALA A 681 19.29 -0.08 -24.51
CA ALA A 681 17.90 0.22 -24.16
C ALA A 681 17.71 1.44 -23.22
N CYS A 682 18.80 2.04 -22.75
CA CYS A 682 18.84 3.36 -22.10
C CYS A 682 19.19 4.41 -23.14
#